data_AF-A0A380RYN4-F1
#
_entry.id   AF-A0A380RYN4-F1
#
_cell.length_a   1.000
_cell.length_b   1.000
_cell.length_c   1.000
_cell.angle_alpha   90.00
_cell.angle_beta   90.00
_cell.angle_gamma   90.00
#
_symmetry.space_group_name_H-M   'P 1'
#
loop_
_entity.id
_entity.type
_entity.pdbx_description
1 polymer ?
#
loop_
_entity_poly.entity_id
_entity_poly.type
_entity_poly.pdbx_seq_one_letter_code
_entity_poly.pdbx_strand_id
1 'polypeptide(L)'
;MLRFLLKRSFAFCVFFVSVFFTGCFYEDTYYENADTDYSIVNYHDLSGNYPLIARILEGKIDIPLNAFVPNKVSLTVLDSSLQAVDSLDGTIVMHGDMIEYKFPINDYIYPYVKIAVEGRWRTPYTAEEIVSFETISDISDVESPRVSLMTHVEILMLERLVREGYPFLAAKRKSMRDMEKALLFSLDSVALPTESLDRAYDEVAFVYAFLMRDGRFKKNLNAFCKDLTDASLDDSVAIIEFADFIISEWLSVDSLLNKMNNRGSTKKWNYFENFVERAYGLGACKIGDVVTIGVEKSKFYGDSLVCDYVYNAYFFRRFLENEKHFGPCVKTRSLPYLEIRMDSDSLFFACNHNDAQYGLSEDSIQLEFKNDWYEADYLLVRNYYLGTCDREFVNQKARYLDSIFVCTYNSTYKEKFFWKNEGTDTLSYFMGECNSNNLWEIKLFKKMEYVCTLNSWMPANDSLLFLSKQRPCDKKIDSLRSFSYNSVYYVCDDVKIDSWHSLYTFKDTTKFVSDSLSFIASLKPCEKEDSLRYVYDSTYNRFYHCAIKKNVLKYYDANENVARPIMCDQFVETIEHCHADSDTLAIIYCPYNESQGTRNNNRFYHCVNRNGAFRYEVISYSDYPIYKSFEESKNSTLCEGTSDTLRYVKDRFGYYYYCAESNNSHKITFVNKNDLVELLTEEFVNNQEACDSRSERWRILNRRILNDNYYFVCDYDGANNFRLIRGDEWYARAYSVRQKATEPREFWGICRNERIYTSKMTTDNQNGYIIDSRDGHRYRVVTIGNQIWMAENLNYYDTLITPNLKESTSCSVDENECNETGRLYLWNALANIPRDYLKNRDKLKESLCAPIQGICPEGWHIPSLDEWSMLFVHVMNHNDYAGYGVGLKASKGWAVSPKNSDLFAFSASPVTWTSNKYSYFASANADFSVDSVFNSYAVRFRYDNDYPDFYVGTLNRSYSVRCVKD
;
A
#
# COMPACT_ATOMS: atom_id res chain seq x y z
N MET A 1 3.38 44.46 -55.20
CA MET A 1 4.35 45.58 -55.30
C MET A 1 5.62 45.11 -54.60
N LEU A 2 6.72 44.92 -55.37
CA LEU A 2 8.14 44.70 -54.99
C LEU A 2 8.43 43.85 -53.73
N ARG A 3 8.93 42.59 -53.74
CA ARG A 3 10.19 42.03 -54.29
C ARG A 3 11.43 42.93 -54.16
N PHE A 4 12.42 42.45 -53.39
CA PHE A 4 13.91 42.51 -53.52
C PHE A 4 14.52 42.47 -52.08
N LEU A 5 15.46 41.63 -51.62
CA LEU A 5 16.34 40.54 -52.08
C LEU A 5 16.84 39.79 -50.80
N LEU A 6 16.84 38.44 -50.67
CA LEU A 6 17.78 37.43 -51.22
C LEU A 6 19.22 37.61 -50.70
N LYS A 7 19.83 36.68 -49.93
CA LYS A 7 20.24 35.27 -50.20
C LYS A 7 20.89 34.73 -48.90
N ARG A 8 20.99 33.43 -48.55
CA ARG A 8 21.20 32.14 -49.26
C ARG A 8 21.08 31.04 -48.18
N SER A 9 20.27 29.99 -48.27
CA SER A 9 20.49 28.67 -48.92
C SER A 9 19.66 27.68 -48.05
N PHE A 10 18.93 26.65 -48.46
CA PHE A 10 18.82 25.84 -49.67
C PHE A 10 17.47 25.06 -49.61
N ALA A 11 16.78 24.96 -50.76
CA ALA A 11 15.82 23.95 -51.31
C ALA A 11 15.28 22.78 -50.45
N PHE A 12 14.09 22.16 -50.64
CA PHE A 12 12.96 22.26 -51.60
C PHE A 12 11.79 21.36 -51.12
N CYS A 13 10.56 21.83 -51.35
CA CYS A 13 9.26 21.21 -51.68
C CYS A 13 8.78 19.78 -51.26
N VAL A 14 7.58 19.82 -50.63
CA VAL A 14 6.26 19.22 -51.04
C VAL A 14 6.02 17.69 -50.94
N PHE A 15 5.31 17.34 -49.85
CA PHE A 15 4.05 16.57 -49.76
C PHE A 15 3.85 15.28 -50.59
N PHE A 16 4.08 14.15 -49.92
CA PHE A 16 3.06 13.13 -49.60
C PHE A 16 3.44 12.60 -48.20
N VAL A 17 2.71 12.96 -47.15
CA VAL A 17 3.09 12.65 -45.76
C VAL A 17 2.11 11.66 -45.16
N SER A 18 2.59 10.43 -44.94
CA SER A 18 2.01 9.46 -44.02
C SER A 18 3.12 8.99 -43.08
N VAL A 19 2.83 9.05 -41.78
CA VAL A 19 3.51 8.45 -40.61
C VAL A 19 4.71 9.20 -39.98
N PHE A 20 4.60 9.38 -38.65
CA PHE A 20 5.60 9.54 -37.56
C PHE A 20 6.21 10.91 -37.17
N PHE A 21 6.06 11.21 -35.85
CA PHE A 21 6.73 12.16 -34.92
C PHE A 21 6.65 13.66 -35.27
N THR A 22 6.38 14.62 -34.38
CA THR A 22 6.81 14.93 -32.99
C THR A 22 5.71 15.79 -32.31
N GLY A 23 5.60 16.03 -30.99
CA GLY A 23 6.57 16.13 -29.92
C GLY A 23 6.56 17.57 -29.34
N CYS A 24 6.31 17.65 -28.03
CA CYS A 24 6.79 18.62 -27.04
C CYS A 24 6.37 20.11 -27.13
N PHE A 25 5.75 20.60 -26.05
CA PHE A 25 6.31 21.66 -25.19
C PHE A 25 5.50 21.73 -23.86
N TYR A 26 6.09 21.22 -22.78
CA TYR A 26 6.02 21.82 -21.44
C TYR A 26 7.39 21.56 -20.81
N GLU A 27 8.16 22.64 -20.67
CA GLU A 27 9.55 22.68 -20.20
C GLU A 27 9.65 22.43 -18.69
N ASP A 28 10.54 21.51 -18.33
CA ASP A 28 11.63 21.63 -17.34
C ASP A 28 11.36 22.33 -16.01
N THR A 29 11.21 21.53 -14.94
CA THR A 29 12.16 21.45 -13.79
C THR A 29 11.61 20.48 -12.74
N TYR A 30 12.04 19.20 -12.78
CA TYR A 30 12.44 18.34 -11.65
C TYR A 30 12.88 16.96 -12.19
N TYR A 31 13.73 17.01 -13.21
CA TYR A 31 14.80 16.04 -13.40
C TYR A 31 16.06 16.76 -12.95
N GLU A 32 16.57 16.44 -11.76
CA GLU A 32 17.95 16.63 -11.29
C GLU A 32 17.98 16.29 -9.79
N ASN A 33 18.04 14.98 -9.51
CA ASN A 33 18.59 14.33 -8.30
C ASN A 33 18.33 12.80 -8.29
N ALA A 34 17.91 12.22 -9.42
CA ALA A 34 18.13 10.81 -9.73
C ALA A 34 19.05 10.61 -10.96
N ASP A 35 19.75 11.67 -11.40
CA ASP A 35 21.00 11.52 -12.15
C ASP A 35 22.13 11.23 -11.15
N THR A 36 22.10 10.05 -10.52
CA THR A 36 23.37 9.32 -10.55
C THR A 36 23.47 8.78 -11.94
N ASP A 37 24.05 9.62 -12.78
CA ASP A 37 24.73 9.29 -13.99
C ASP A 37 25.45 7.94 -13.78
N TYR A 38 24.80 6.85 -14.16
CA TYR A 38 25.46 5.60 -14.47
C TYR A 38 26.07 5.73 -15.88
N SER A 39 26.65 6.89 -16.23
CA SER A 39 27.72 6.96 -17.21
C SER A 39 28.86 6.12 -16.66
N ILE A 40 28.73 4.85 -16.98
CA ILE A 40 29.80 3.89 -17.03
C ILE A 40 30.44 3.67 -15.66
N VAL A 41 29.97 2.64 -14.95
CA VAL A 41 30.89 1.84 -14.12
C VAL A 41 31.91 1.26 -15.10
N ASN A 42 32.95 2.06 -15.40
CA ASN A 42 34.00 1.78 -16.38
C ASN A 42 34.95 0.66 -15.94
N TYR A 43 34.72 0.07 -14.77
CA TYR A 43 35.54 -0.99 -14.22
C TYR A 43 34.69 -2.05 -13.52
N HIS A 44 33.80 -2.69 -14.28
CA HIS A 44 33.69 -4.14 -14.18
C HIS A 44 33.75 -4.63 -15.62
N ASP A 45 34.98 -4.83 -16.12
CA ASP A 45 35.17 -5.57 -17.35
C ASP A 45 34.51 -6.94 -17.13
N LEU A 46 33.45 -7.23 -17.87
CA LEU A 46 32.81 -8.54 -17.89
C LEU A 46 33.33 -9.37 -19.07
N SER A 47 34.21 -8.81 -19.89
CA SER A 47 34.86 -9.51 -20.99
C SER A 47 36.12 -10.22 -20.48
N GLY A 48 35.91 -11.32 -19.76
CA GLY A 48 37.01 -12.13 -19.25
C GLY A 48 36.52 -13.44 -18.65
N ASN A 49 37.35 -14.49 -18.75
CA ASN A 49 37.14 -15.70 -17.96
C ASN A 49 37.50 -15.37 -16.51
N TYR A 50 36.54 -15.45 -15.59
CA TYR A 50 36.75 -15.29 -14.15
C TYR A 50 36.55 -16.63 -13.47
N PRO A 51 37.52 -17.56 -13.58
CA PRO A 51 37.31 -18.93 -13.19
C PRO A 51 37.20 -19.09 -11.66
N LEU A 52 36.15 -19.77 -11.21
CA LEU A 52 35.98 -20.23 -9.84
C LEU A 52 36.35 -21.71 -9.77
N ILE A 53 37.39 -22.04 -9.00
CA ILE A 53 37.95 -23.39 -8.91
C ILE A 53 37.34 -24.14 -7.72
N ALA A 54 36.97 -25.40 -7.95
CA ALA A 54 36.46 -26.35 -6.96
C ALA A 54 35.30 -25.80 -6.12
N ARG A 55 34.39 -25.05 -6.74
CA ARG A 55 33.27 -24.40 -6.06
C ARG A 55 32.15 -25.42 -5.82
N ILE A 56 31.75 -25.55 -4.55
CA ILE A 56 30.52 -26.22 -4.15
C ILE A 56 29.40 -25.19 -4.22
N LEU A 57 28.30 -25.55 -4.87
CA LEU A 57 27.10 -24.72 -4.91
C LEU A 57 25.91 -25.48 -4.33
N GLU A 58 25.27 -24.88 -3.34
CA GLU A 58 24.06 -25.38 -2.71
C GLU A 58 23.12 -24.22 -2.39
N GLY A 59 21.81 -24.45 -2.43
CA GLY A 59 20.84 -23.38 -2.31
C GLY A 59 19.48 -23.85 -1.84
N LYS A 60 18.60 -22.90 -1.55
CA LYS A 60 17.25 -23.16 -1.05
C LYS A 60 16.22 -23.02 -2.16
N ILE A 61 15.23 -23.91 -2.14
CA ILE A 61 14.03 -23.84 -2.98
C ILE A 61 12.91 -23.29 -2.10
N ASP A 62 12.55 -22.04 -2.35
CA ASP A 62 11.55 -21.30 -1.57
C ASP A 62 10.24 -21.17 -2.37
N ILE A 63 9.64 -22.33 -2.62
CA ILE A 63 8.36 -22.50 -3.29
C ILE A 63 7.46 -23.33 -2.35
N PRO A 64 6.17 -23.03 -2.20
CA PRO A 64 5.29 -23.74 -1.27
C PRO A 64 5.25 -25.27 -1.49
N LEU A 65 5.74 -26.04 -0.51
CA LEU A 65 5.93 -27.49 -0.61
C LEU A 65 4.64 -28.28 -0.76
N ASN A 66 3.53 -27.73 -0.26
CA ASN A 66 2.21 -28.36 -0.41
C ASN A 66 1.64 -28.20 -1.82
N ALA A 67 2.25 -27.34 -2.66
CA ALA A 67 1.86 -27.14 -4.05
C ALA A 67 2.92 -27.60 -5.06
N PHE A 68 4.20 -27.56 -4.71
CA PHE A 68 5.31 -27.86 -5.62
C PHE A 68 6.21 -28.97 -5.07
N VAL A 69 6.34 -30.04 -5.84
CA VAL A 69 7.25 -31.15 -5.54
C VAL A 69 8.38 -31.14 -6.57
N PRO A 70 9.59 -30.67 -6.21
CA PRO A 70 10.72 -30.61 -7.13
C PRO A 70 11.22 -32.03 -7.46
N ASN A 71 11.57 -32.26 -8.72
CA ASN A 71 12.03 -33.56 -9.22
C ASN A 71 13.43 -33.51 -9.83
N LYS A 72 13.81 -32.38 -10.43
CA LYS A 72 15.08 -32.18 -11.12
C LYS A 72 15.62 -30.78 -10.84
N VAL A 73 16.92 -30.69 -10.61
CA VAL A 73 17.62 -29.40 -10.54
C VAL A 73 18.82 -29.44 -11.48
N SER A 74 18.98 -28.39 -12.27
CA SER A 74 20.07 -28.23 -13.22
C SER A 74 20.65 -26.82 -13.11
N LEU A 75 21.95 -26.71 -13.32
CA LEU A 75 22.70 -25.48 -13.39
C LEU A 75 23.21 -25.30 -14.82
N THR A 76 23.11 -24.09 -15.34
CA THR A 76 23.75 -23.66 -16.59
C THR A 76 24.75 -22.58 -16.25
N VAL A 77 26.02 -22.77 -16.61
CA VAL A 77 27.05 -21.73 -16.53
C VAL A 77 26.82 -20.75 -17.67
N LEU A 78 26.82 -19.46 -17.35
CA LEU A 78 26.57 -18.39 -18.30
C LEU A 78 27.83 -17.53 -18.47
N ASP A 79 28.06 -17.04 -19.69
CA ASP A 79 29.03 -15.98 -19.91
C ASP A 79 28.47 -14.60 -19.48
N SER A 80 29.26 -13.55 -19.66
CA SER A 80 28.86 -12.18 -19.31
C SER A 80 27.72 -11.60 -20.14
N SER A 81 27.40 -12.21 -21.28
CA SER A 81 26.22 -11.88 -22.09
C SER A 81 24.99 -12.72 -21.72
N LEU A 82 25.10 -13.51 -20.63
CA LEU A 82 24.13 -14.48 -20.17
C LEU A 82 23.85 -15.62 -21.17
N GLN A 83 24.81 -15.93 -22.05
CA GLN A 83 24.71 -17.09 -22.93
C GLN A 83 25.23 -18.36 -22.24
N ALA A 84 24.55 -19.47 -22.48
CA ALA A 84 24.91 -20.76 -21.91
C ALA A 84 26.26 -21.26 -22.45
N VAL A 85 27.13 -21.68 -21.54
CA VAL A 85 28.49 -22.18 -21.84
C VAL A 85 28.65 -23.64 -21.44
N ASP A 86 28.13 -24.01 -20.27
CA ASP A 86 28.23 -25.36 -19.71
C ASP A 86 26.99 -25.68 -18.87
N SER A 87 26.78 -26.95 -18.51
CA SER A 87 25.64 -27.38 -17.70
C SER A 87 25.96 -28.53 -16.78
N LEU A 88 25.38 -28.51 -15.57
CA LEU A 88 25.52 -29.54 -14.56
C LEU A 88 24.16 -29.94 -14.00
N ASP A 89 23.97 -31.25 -13.77
CA ASP A 89 22.84 -31.75 -13.01
C ASP A 89 23.18 -31.76 -11.51
N GLY A 90 22.19 -31.42 -10.68
CA GLY A 90 22.32 -31.43 -9.23
C GLY A 90 21.43 -32.46 -8.55
N THR A 91 21.47 -32.44 -7.23
CA THR A 91 20.63 -33.28 -6.37
C THR A 91 19.75 -32.40 -5.50
N ILE A 92 18.54 -32.89 -5.19
CA ILE A 92 17.60 -32.23 -4.29
C ILE A 92 17.63 -32.98 -2.97
N VAL A 93 17.76 -32.24 -1.86
CA VAL A 93 17.80 -32.76 -0.50
C VAL A 93 16.64 -32.15 0.29
N MET A 94 15.91 -33.00 1.01
CA MET A 94 14.79 -32.55 1.85
C MET A 94 15.12 -32.70 3.33
N HIS A 95 14.97 -31.61 4.08
CA HIS A 95 15.23 -31.51 5.51
C HIS A 95 13.99 -30.96 6.23
N GLY A 96 13.05 -31.85 6.57
CA GLY A 96 11.77 -31.44 7.18
C GLY A 96 10.96 -30.56 6.23
N ASP A 97 10.68 -29.33 6.64
CA ASP A 97 9.95 -28.32 5.84
C ASP A 97 10.85 -27.53 4.88
N MET A 98 12.16 -27.81 4.81
CA MET A 98 13.10 -27.13 3.92
C MET A 98 13.54 -28.03 2.78
N ILE A 99 13.53 -27.50 1.56
CA ILE A 99 14.12 -28.14 0.39
C ILE A 99 15.35 -27.37 -0.04
N GLU A 100 16.44 -28.10 -0.20
CA GLU A 100 17.72 -27.59 -0.67
C GLU A 100 18.12 -28.33 -1.96
N TYR A 101 18.94 -27.68 -2.77
CA TYR A 101 19.63 -28.33 -3.87
C TYR A 101 21.14 -28.28 -3.64
N LYS A 102 21.85 -29.23 -4.24
CA LYS A 102 23.31 -29.32 -4.18
C LYS A 102 23.88 -29.82 -5.49
N PHE A 103 24.90 -29.12 -5.97
CA PHE A 103 25.70 -29.53 -7.13
C PHE A 103 27.01 -30.16 -6.67
N PRO A 104 27.60 -31.07 -7.49
CA PRO A 104 28.95 -31.56 -7.23
C PRO A 104 29.97 -30.41 -7.28
N ILE A 105 31.14 -30.62 -6.69
CA ILE A 105 32.29 -29.72 -6.85
C ILE A 105 32.57 -29.55 -8.34
N ASN A 106 32.66 -28.31 -8.80
CA ASN A 106 32.94 -27.99 -10.19
C ASN A 106 33.83 -26.75 -10.35
N ASP A 107 34.57 -26.70 -11.46
CA ASP A 107 35.29 -25.51 -11.90
C ASP A 107 34.40 -24.71 -12.86
N TYR A 108 34.12 -23.45 -12.54
CA TYR A 108 33.26 -22.59 -13.34
C TYR A 108 34.12 -21.58 -14.10
N ILE A 109 34.05 -21.57 -15.43
CA ILE A 109 34.83 -20.64 -16.28
C ILE A 109 34.36 -19.19 -16.08
N TYR A 110 33.08 -19.01 -15.78
CA TYR A 110 32.43 -17.74 -15.50
C TYR A 110 31.66 -17.83 -14.19
N PRO A 111 31.47 -16.71 -13.47
CA PRO A 111 30.81 -16.70 -12.19
C PRO A 111 29.28 -16.58 -12.31
N TYR A 112 28.73 -16.46 -13.52
CA TYR A 112 27.28 -16.38 -13.72
C TYR A 112 26.68 -17.76 -13.89
N VAL A 113 25.62 -18.06 -13.14
CA VAL A 113 24.91 -19.32 -13.25
C VAL A 113 23.41 -19.09 -13.29
N LYS A 114 22.74 -19.89 -14.13
CA LYS A 114 21.29 -20.06 -14.13
C LYS A 114 20.93 -21.39 -13.51
N ILE A 115 20.19 -21.37 -12.43
CA ILE A 115 19.76 -22.58 -11.72
C ILE A 115 18.26 -22.76 -12.01
N ALA A 116 17.91 -23.91 -12.54
CA ALA A 116 16.55 -24.28 -12.90
C ALA A 116 16.12 -25.49 -12.07
N VAL A 117 14.99 -25.36 -11.39
CA VAL A 117 14.34 -26.42 -10.62
C VAL A 117 13.05 -26.77 -11.33
N GLU A 118 12.99 -27.96 -11.90
CA GLU A 118 11.75 -28.53 -12.42
C GLU A 118 11.02 -29.30 -11.30
N GLY A 119 9.70 -29.30 -11.36
CA GLY A 119 8.88 -30.06 -10.45
C GLY A 119 7.43 -30.17 -10.90
N ARG A 120 6.68 -30.97 -10.14
CA ARG A 120 5.25 -31.12 -10.33
C ARG A 120 4.52 -30.08 -9.48
N TRP A 121 3.71 -29.26 -10.12
CA TRP A 121 2.80 -28.31 -9.49
C TRP A 121 1.41 -28.93 -9.40
N ARG A 122 0.83 -28.94 -8.20
CA ARG A 122 -0.53 -29.43 -7.97
C ARG A 122 -1.15 -28.75 -6.76
N THR A 123 -2.38 -28.26 -6.92
CA THR A 123 -3.21 -27.83 -5.79
C THR A 123 -4.43 -28.73 -5.63
N PRO A 124 -5.20 -28.68 -4.52
CA PRO A 124 -6.39 -29.51 -4.34
C PRO A 124 -7.46 -29.38 -5.42
N TYR A 125 -7.43 -28.29 -6.20
CA TYR A 125 -8.47 -27.92 -7.18
C TYR A 125 -7.97 -27.87 -8.63
N THR A 126 -6.69 -28.18 -8.88
CA THR A 126 -6.09 -28.08 -10.22
C THR A 126 -5.47 -29.40 -10.68
N ALA A 127 -5.39 -29.59 -11.99
CA ALA A 127 -4.66 -30.71 -12.58
C ALA A 127 -3.16 -30.55 -12.31
N GLU A 128 -2.44 -31.68 -12.25
CA GLU A 128 -0.99 -31.66 -12.11
C GLU A 128 -0.32 -31.12 -13.39
N GLU A 129 0.60 -30.18 -13.23
CA GLU A 129 1.36 -29.59 -14.34
C GLU A 129 2.88 -29.63 -14.04
N ILE A 130 3.72 -29.75 -15.07
CA ILE A 130 5.18 -29.64 -14.91
C ILE A 130 5.60 -28.18 -15.07
N VAL A 131 6.18 -27.62 -14.00
CA VAL A 131 6.60 -26.22 -13.91
C VAL A 131 8.08 -26.16 -13.56
N SER A 132 8.78 -25.15 -14.09
CA SER A 132 10.16 -24.86 -13.72
C SER A 132 10.25 -23.47 -13.10
N PHE A 133 10.96 -23.37 -11.98
CA PHE A 133 11.36 -22.12 -11.35
C PHE A 133 12.86 -21.95 -11.53
N GLU A 134 13.29 -20.72 -11.75
CA GLU A 134 14.64 -20.42 -12.16
C GLU A 134 15.19 -19.24 -11.35
N THR A 135 16.52 -19.12 -11.30
CA THR A 135 17.23 -17.95 -10.76
C THR A 135 18.52 -17.75 -11.55
N ILE A 136 18.94 -16.51 -11.73
CA ILE A 136 20.26 -16.15 -12.30
C ILE A 136 21.03 -15.39 -11.23
N SER A 137 22.25 -15.86 -10.93
CA SER A 137 23.09 -15.35 -9.84
C SER A 137 24.54 -15.23 -10.28
N ASP A 138 25.23 -14.25 -9.69
CA ASP A 138 26.70 -14.18 -9.68
C ASP A 138 27.21 -14.94 -8.44
N ILE A 139 27.92 -16.05 -8.64
CA ILE A 139 28.39 -16.94 -7.57
C ILE A 139 29.82 -16.62 -7.09
N SER A 140 30.39 -15.47 -7.50
CA SER A 140 31.62 -14.94 -6.88
C SER A 140 31.42 -14.70 -5.38
N ASP A 141 30.29 -14.09 -5.03
CA ASP A 141 30.00 -13.60 -3.68
C ASP A 141 28.70 -14.19 -3.10
N VAL A 142 27.87 -14.83 -3.93
CA VAL A 142 26.65 -15.52 -3.48
C VAL A 142 26.92 -17.00 -3.26
N GLU A 143 27.02 -17.42 -1.99
CA GLU A 143 27.27 -18.82 -1.62
C GLU A 143 26.06 -19.72 -1.82
N SER A 144 24.86 -19.16 -1.64
CA SER A 144 23.63 -19.95 -1.61
C SER A 144 22.50 -19.25 -2.37
N PRO A 145 22.51 -19.30 -3.71
CA PRO A 145 21.45 -18.70 -4.50
C PRO A 145 20.09 -19.30 -4.13
N ARG A 146 19.06 -18.47 -4.08
CA ARG A 146 17.70 -18.92 -3.79
C ARG A 146 16.93 -19.08 -5.09
N VAL A 147 16.14 -20.15 -5.19
CA VAL A 147 15.14 -20.33 -6.24
C VAL A 147 13.77 -20.05 -5.62
N SER A 148 13.14 -18.95 -6.03
CA SER A 148 11.81 -18.54 -5.56
C SER A 148 10.94 -18.06 -6.74
N LEU A 149 9.66 -17.77 -6.47
CA LEU A 149 8.79 -17.14 -7.47
C LEU A 149 9.38 -15.81 -7.95
N MET A 150 9.92 -15.01 -7.05
CA MET A 150 10.43 -13.68 -7.38
C MET A 150 11.68 -13.74 -8.25
N THR A 151 12.61 -14.65 -7.94
CA THR A 151 13.82 -14.83 -8.78
C THR A 151 13.48 -15.33 -10.17
N HIS A 152 12.41 -16.12 -10.31
CA HIS A 152 11.97 -16.61 -11.61
C HIS A 152 11.34 -15.51 -12.46
N VAL A 153 10.48 -14.69 -11.86
CA VAL A 153 9.81 -13.58 -12.56
C VAL A 153 10.83 -12.52 -13.01
N GLU A 154 11.97 -12.40 -12.32
CA GLU A 154 13.02 -11.41 -12.61
C GLU A 154 13.74 -11.67 -13.95
N ILE A 155 13.82 -12.93 -14.38
CA ILE A 155 14.77 -13.39 -15.42
C ILE A 155 14.63 -12.63 -16.73
N LEU A 156 13.40 -12.49 -17.25
CA LEU A 156 13.21 -11.86 -18.56
C LEU A 156 13.58 -10.37 -18.53
N MET A 157 13.33 -9.71 -17.40
CA MET A 157 13.71 -8.31 -17.20
C MET A 157 15.24 -8.18 -17.09
N LEU A 158 15.88 -9.06 -16.31
CA LEU A 158 17.34 -9.10 -16.16
C LEU A 158 18.04 -9.33 -17.50
N GLU A 159 17.61 -10.33 -18.26
CA GLU A 159 18.16 -10.64 -19.59
C GLU A 159 17.99 -9.46 -20.55
N ARG A 160 16.85 -8.74 -20.50
CA ARG A 160 16.65 -7.51 -21.27
C ARG A 160 17.68 -6.44 -20.88
N LEU A 161 17.82 -6.14 -19.59
CA LEU A 161 18.72 -5.10 -19.10
C LEU A 161 20.19 -5.40 -19.45
N VAL A 162 20.63 -6.66 -19.33
CA VAL A 162 21.98 -7.03 -19.76
C VAL A 162 22.16 -6.85 -21.27
N ARG A 163 21.16 -7.20 -22.10
CA ARG A 163 21.20 -6.93 -23.55
C ARG A 163 21.22 -5.44 -23.89
N GLU A 164 20.61 -4.60 -23.05
CA GLU A 164 20.65 -3.13 -23.16
C GLU A 164 22.00 -2.54 -22.72
N GLY A 165 22.92 -3.37 -22.21
CA GLY A 165 24.29 -2.98 -21.85
C GLY A 165 24.49 -2.67 -20.36
N TYR A 166 23.50 -2.94 -19.50
CA TYR A 166 23.67 -2.79 -18.06
C TYR A 166 24.60 -3.88 -17.51
N PRO A 167 25.61 -3.54 -16.67
CA PRO A 167 26.40 -4.53 -15.93
C PRO A 167 25.49 -5.43 -15.07
N PHE A 168 25.83 -6.71 -14.92
CA PHE A 168 24.97 -7.71 -14.28
C PHE A 168 24.40 -7.27 -12.93
N LEU A 169 25.24 -6.81 -12.00
CA LEU A 169 24.78 -6.36 -10.68
C LEU A 169 23.85 -5.13 -10.76
N ALA A 170 24.13 -4.19 -11.67
CA ALA A 170 23.26 -3.03 -11.89
C ALA A 170 21.92 -3.46 -12.49
N ALA A 171 21.94 -4.43 -13.42
CA ALA A 171 20.76 -5.02 -14.00
C ALA A 171 19.90 -5.71 -12.92
N LYS A 172 20.49 -6.51 -12.01
CA LYS A 172 19.83 -7.14 -10.85
C LYS A 172 19.17 -6.13 -9.90
N ARG A 173 19.88 -5.05 -9.56
CA ARG A 173 19.32 -4.00 -8.68
C ARG A 173 18.18 -3.25 -9.35
N LYS A 174 18.31 -2.97 -10.65
CA LYS A 174 17.28 -2.30 -11.43
C LYS A 174 16.06 -3.18 -11.62
N SER A 175 16.23 -4.47 -11.94
CA SER A 175 15.13 -5.40 -12.11
C SER A 175 14.30 -5.54 -10.84
N MET A 176 14.97 -5.64 -9.68
CA MET A 176 14.27 -5.73 -8.41
C MET A 176 13.44 -4.47 -8.12
N ARG A 177 14.05 -3.29 -8.27
CA ARG A 177 13.40 -2.00 -7.99
C ARG A 177 12.21 -1.75 -8.91
N ASP A 178 12.34 -2.12 -10.17
CA ASP A 178 11.30 -2.02 -11.18
C ASP A 178 10.14 -3.00 -10.90
N MET A 179 10.46 -4.23 -10.46
CA MET A 179 9.46 -5.23 -10.08
C MET A 179 8.68 -4.84 -8.82
N GLU A 180 9.34 -4.31 -7.78
CA GLU A 180 8.66 -3.82 -6.58
C GLU A 180 7.66 -2.71 -6.88
N LYS A 181 8.05 -1.77 -7.76
CA LYS A 181 7.17 -0.70 -8.24
C LYS A 181 5.98 -1.27 -9.01
N ALA A 182 6.22 -2.22 -9.91
CA ALA A 182 5.15 -2.83 -10.70
C ALA A 182 4.13 -3.56 -9.81
N LEU A 183 4.61 -4.27 -8.78
CA LEU A 183 3.84 -5.11 -7.87
C LEU A 183 3.27 -4.39 -6.63
N LEU A 184 3.53 -3.09 -6.46
CA LEU A 184 3.06 -2.28 -5.32
C LEU A 184 3.53 -2.80 -3.95
N PHE A 185 4.74 -3.35 -3.87
CA PHE A 185 5.34 -3.62 -2.57
C PHE A 185 5.64 -2.32 -1.84
N SER A 186 5.48 -2.32 -0.51
CA SER A 186 5.89 -1.17 0.32
C SER A 186 7.34 -0.85 0.00
N LEU A 187 7.65 0.42 -0.23
CA LEU A 187 8.98 0.93 -0.60
C LEU A 187 10.02 0.85 0.54
N ASP A 188 9.82 -0.06 1.50
CA ASP A 188 10.67 -0.21 2.68
C ASP A 188 11.82 -1.23 2.48
N SER A 189 11.90 -1.86 1.31
CA SER A 189 13.04 -2.71 0.95
C SER A 189 13.79 -2.14 -0.25
N VAL A 190 14.99 -1.60 0.00
CA VAL A 190 16.12 -2.49 -0.23
C VAL A 190 16.39 -2.87 -1.69
N ALA A 191 17.00 -2.04 -2.56
CA ALA A 191 17.47 -2.38 -3.91
C ALA A 191 18.57 -3.48 -3.92
N LEU A 192 18.31 -4.60 -3.26
CA LEU A 192 19.15 -5.79 -3.16
C LEU A 192 18.77 -6.77 -4.27
N PRO A 193 19.72 -7.60 -4.75
CA PRO A 193 19.39 -8.69 -5.66
C PRO A 193 18.30 -9.59 -5.07
N THR A 194 17.34 -10.01 -5.90
CA THR A 194 16.14 -10.76 -5.48
C THR A 194 16.46 -12.07 -4.75
N GLU A 195 17.55 -12.73 -5.09
CA GLU A 195 18.07 -13.96 -4.51
C GLU A 195 18.64 -13.78 -3.09
N SER A 196 18.99 -12.54 -2.72
CA SER A 196 19.57 -12.18 -1.42
C SER A 196 18.52 -11.77 -0.37
N LEU A 197 17.25 -11.64 -0.77
CA LEU A 197 16.15 -11.19 0.09
C LEU A 197 15.27 -12.38 0.54
N ASP A 198 15.15 -12.57 1.86
CA ASP A 198 14.18 -13.48 2.47
C ASP A 198 12.83 -12.76 2.61
N ARG A 199 12.00 -12.81 1.56
CA ARG A 199 10.66 -12.22 1.57
C ARG A 199 9.69 -13.09 2.36
N ALA A 200 8.87 -12.44 3.19
CA ALA A 200 7.79 -13.16 3.85
C ALA A 200 6.81 -13.68 2.78
N TYR A 201 6.34 -14.92 2.94
CA TYR A 201 5.36 -15.52 2.03
C TYR A 201 4.13 -14.61 1.82
N ASP A 202 3.72 -13.85 2.84
CA ASP A 202 2.61 -12.92 2.77
C ASP A 202 2.75 -11.84 1.70
N GLU A 203 3.98 -11.42 1.40
CA GLU A 203 4.26 -10.44 0.35
C GLU A 203 4.00 -11.05 -1.03
N VAL A 204 4.37 -12.31 -1.24
CA VAL A 204 4.27 -12.96 -2.56
C VAL A 204 2.98 -13.77 -2.74
N ALA A 205 2.19 -13.97 -1.67
CA ALA A 205 0.97 -14.76 -1.65
C ALA A 205 -0.08 -14.28 -2.68
N PHE A 206 -0.20 -12.96 -2.87
CA PHE A 206 -1.13 -12.41 -3.86
C PHE A 206 -0.71 -12.72 -5.30
N VAL A 207 0.59 -12.79 -5.60
CA VAL A 207 1.09 -13.21 -6.91
C VAL A 207 0.71 -14.68 -7.16
N TYR A 208 0.89 -15.55 -6.17
CA TYR A 208 0.43 -16.94 -6.29
C TYR A 208 -1.08 -17.01 -6.58
N ALA A 209 -1.90 -16.21 -5.88
CA ALA A 209 -3.33 -16.15 -6.16
C ALA A 209 -3.64 -15.68 -7.59
N PHE A 210 -2.93 -14.67 -8.09
CA PHE A 210 -3.03 -14.19 -9.48
C PHE A 210 -2.77 -15.32 -10.48
N LEU A 211 -1.72 -16.09 -10.23
CA LEU A 211 -1.30 -17.19 -11.10
C LEU A 211 -2.28 -18.38 -11.07
N MET A 212 -3.05 -18.55 -9.99
CA MET A 212 -3.97 -19.69 -9.82
C MET A 212 -5.41 -19.42 -10.28
N ARG A 213 -5.75 -18.18 -10.66
CA ARG A 213 -7.13 -17.69 -10.86
C ARG A 213 -8.06 -18.52 -11.77
N ASP A 214 -7.51 -19.25 -12.73
CA ASP A 214 -8.27 -20.05 -13.70
C ASP A 214 -7.77 -21.51 -13.82
N GLY A 215 -6.96 -21.94 -12.86
CA GLY A 215 -6.39 -23.29 -12.82
C GLY A 215 -5.29 -23.56 -13.85
N ARG A 216 -4.84 -22.57 -14.65
CA ARG A 216 -3.77 -22.71 -15.66
C ARG A 216 -2.47 -22.07 -15.19
N PHE A 217 -1.92 -22.56 -14.08
CA PHE A 217 -0.80 -21.94 -13.37
C PHE A 217 0.40 -21.66 -14.28
N LYS A 218 0.89 -22.67 -15.01
CA LYS A 218 2.07 -22.51 -15.88
C LYS A 218 1.86 -21.45 -16.96
N LYS A 219 0.67 -21.42 -17.56
CA LYS A 219 0.31 -20.45 -18.60
C LYS A 219 0.32 -19.03 -18.03
N ASN A 220 -0.29 -18.85 -16.85
CA ASN A 220 -0.36 -17.56 -16.19
C ASN A 220 1.02 -17.07 -15.76
N LEU A 221 1.89 -17.97 -15.27
CA LEU A 221 3.26 -17.63 -14.88
C LEU A 221 4.05 -17.10 -16.08
N ASN A 222 4.01 -17.80 -17.21
CA ASN A 222 4.72 -17.38 -18.42
C ASN A 222 4.21 -16.04 -18.97
N ALA A 223 2.89 -15.81 -18.94
CA ALA A 223 2.29 -14.53 -19.34
C ALA A 223 2.75 -13.41 -18.40
N PHE A 224 2.66 -13.65 -17.09
CA PHE A 224 3.05 -12.68 -16.07
C PHE A 224 4.52 -12.27 -16.16
N CYS A 225 5.45 -13.21 -16.35
CA CYS A 225 6.87 -12.89 -16.55
C CYS A 225 7.09 -12.02 -17.80
N LYS A 226 6.33 -12.27 -18.87
CA LYS A 226 6.42 -11.50 -20.11
C LYS A 226 5.90 -10.08 -19.93
N ASP A 227 4.75 -9.92 -19.28
CA ASP A 227 4.15 -8.61 -19.01
C ASP A 227 5.07 -7.77 -18.12
N LEU A 228 5.67 -8.37 -17.09
CA LEU A 228 6.62 -7.67 -16.23
C LEU A 228 7.95 -7.34 -16.88
N THR A 229 8.26 -7.83 -18.10
CA THR A 229 9.59 -7.63 -18.70
C THR A 229 9.94 -6.15 -18.86
N ASP A 230 8.96 -5.27 -19.06
CA ASP A 230 9.16 -3.82 -19.20
C ASP A 230 8.91 -2.99 -17.94
N ALA A 231 8.75 -3.66 -16.79
CA ALA A 231 8.37 -3.07 -15.51
C ALA A 231 6.96 -2.48 -15.47
N SER A 232 6.10 -2.85 -16.44
CA SER A 232 4.73 -2.39 -16.51
C SER A 232 3.76 -3.56 -16.50
N LEU A 233 2.92 -3.62 -15.48
CA LEU A 233 1.68 -4.40 -15.53
C LEU A 233 0.62 -3.54 -16.24
N ASP A 234 0.75 -3.31 -17.56
CA ASP A 234 -0.18 -2.47 -18.35
C ASP A 234 -1.33 -3.24 -19.01
N ASP A 235 -1.67 -4.44 -18.51
CA ASP A 235 -2.86 -5.14 -18.97
C ASP A 235 -4.04 -4.85 -18.03
N SER A 236 -4.70 -3.72 -18.26
CA SER A 236 -5.90 -3.33 -17.51
C SER A 236 -6.92 -4.46 -17.40
N VAL A 237 -7.05 -5.31 -18.43
CA VAL A 237 -8.05 -6.40 -18.44
C VAL A 237 -7.68 -7.49 -17.44
N ALA A 238 -6.43 -7.98 -17.46
CA ALA A 238 -5.98 -9.03 -16.57
C ALA A 238 -5.99 -8.60 -15.09
N ILE A 239 -5.66 -7.32 -14.82
CA ILE A 239 -5.73 -6.72 -13.49
C ILE A 239 -7.18 -6.69 -12.99
N ILE A 240 -8.11 -6.23 -13.83
CA ILE A 240 -9.53 -6.17 -13.49
C ILE A 240 -10.11 -7.58 -13.31
N GLU A 241 -9.77 -8.52 -14.19
CA GLU A 241 -10.19 -9.92 -14.05
C GLU A 241 -9.68 -10.57 -12.75
N PHE A 242 -8.45 -10.22 -12.33
CA PHE A 242 -7.93 -10.72 -11.06
C PHE A 242 -8.62 -10.05 -9.87
N ALA A 243 -8.89 -8.75 -9.93
CA ALA A 243 -9.67 -8.09 -8.89
C ALA A 243 -11.07 -8.69 -8.78
N ASP A 244 -11.75 -8.96 -9.91
CA ASP A 244 -13.04 -9.66 -9.97
C ASP A 244 -12.94 -11.02 -9.27
N PHE A 245 -11.93 -11.80 -9.63
CA PHE A 245 -11.68 -13.11 -9.04
C PHE A 245 -11.45 -13.04 -7.52
N ILE A 246 -10.63 -12.08 -7.06
CA ILE A 246 -10.32 -11.94 -5.64
C ILE A 246 -11.55 -11.54 -4.84
N ILE A 247 -12.34 -10.55 -5.26
CA ILE A 247 -13.52 -10.12 -4.48
C ILE A 247 -14.62 -11.18 -4.41
N SER A 248 -14.73 -12.06 -5.42
CA SER A 248 -15.74 -13.11 -5.47
C SER A 248 -15.29 -14.43 -4.83
N GLU A 249 -13.99 -14.77 -4.92
CA GLU A 249 -13.44 -16.07 -4.49
C GLU A 249 -12.49 -15.96 -3.28
N TRP A 250 -12.45 -14.83 -2.58
CA TRP A 250 -11.45 -14.56 -1.53
C TRP A 250 -11.34 -15.66 -0.46
N LEU A 251 -12.44 -16.29 -0.04
CA LEU A 251 -12.44 -17.40 0.94
C LEU A 251 -11.75 -18.64 0.38
N SER A 252 -12.08 -19.01 -0.86
CA SER A 252 -11.45 -20.11 -1.59
C SER A 252 -9.95 -19.85 -1.75
N VAL A 253 -9.59 -18.62 -2.11
CA VAL A 253 -8.20 -18.17 -2.28
C VAL A 253 -7.44 -18.20 -0.95
N ASP A 254 -8.00 -17.70 0.15
CA ASP A 254 -7.32 -17.72 1.46
C ASP A 254 -7.13 -19.15 1.97
N SER A 255 -8.16 -20.00 1.86
CA SER A 255 -8.06 -21.42 2.22
C SER A 255 -6.94 -22.11 1.44
N LEU A 256 -6.85 -21.81 0.14
CA LEU A 256 -5.82 -22.35 -0.74
C LEU A 256 -4.42 -21.86 -0.33
N LEU A 257 -4.25 -20.55 -0.12
CA LEU A 257 -2.95 -19.96 0.25
C LEU A 257 -2.47 -20.43 1.62
N ASN A 258 -3.38 -20.58 2.59
CA ASN A 258 -3.05 -21.15 3.90
C ASN A 258 -2.62 -22.61 3.76
N LYS A 259 -3.35 -23.43 2.97
CA LYS A 259 -2.93 -24.82 2.68
C LYS A 259 -1.59 -24.90 1.96
N MET A 260 -1.27 -23.94 1.09
CA MET A 260 0.04 -23.87 0.43
C MET A 260 1.16 -23.56 1.41
N ASN A 261 0.93 -22.63 2.34
CA ASN A 261 1.91 -22.27 3.37
C ASN A 261 1.22 -21.89 4.69
N ASN A 262 1.27 -22.79 5.67
CA ASN A 262 0.67 -22.61 6.99
C ASN A 262 1.37 -21.54 7.87
N ARG A 263 2.47 -20.93 7.38
CA ARG A 263 3.22 -19.86 8.10
C ARG A 263 2.77 -18.44 7.73
N GLY A 264 1.81 -18.29 6.81
CA GLY A 264 1.31 -16.98 6.40
C GLY A 264 0.58 -16.24 7.52
N SER A 265 0.80 -14.94 7.66
CA SER A 265 0.05 -14.08 8.58
C SER A 265 -1.13 -13.43 7.86
N THR A 266 -1.93 -12.63 8.58
CA THR A 266 -3.02 -11.86 7.98
C THR A 266 -2.54 -10.64 7.17
N LYS A 267 -1.22 -10.34 7.14
CA LYS A 267 -0.66 -9.23 6.36
C LYS A 267 -0.90 -9.33 4.86
N LYS A 268 -1.06 -10.55 4.33
CA LYS A 268 -1.35 -10.78 2.90
C LYS A 268 -2.60 -10.06 2.41
N TRP A 269 -3.57 -9.82 3.30
CA TRP A 269 -4.82 -9.11 3.00
C TRP A 269 -4.62 -7.65 2.59
N ASN A 270 -3.59 -6.97 3.10
CA ASN A 270 -3.27 -5.61 2.67
C ASN A 270 -2.82 -5.57 1.21
N TYR A 271 -2.04 -6.57 0.77
CA TYR A 271 -1.60 -6.64 -0.62
C TYR A 271 -2.77 -6.94 -1.56
N PHE A 272 -3.68 -7.82 -1.16
CA PHE A 272 -4.93 -8.04 -1.90
C PHE A 272 -5.78 -6.77 -2.00
N GLU A 273 -5.99 -6.08 -0.89
CA GLU A 273 -6.81 -4.87 -0.87
C GLU A 273 -6.19 -3.74 -1.68
N ASN A 274 -4.89 -3.46 -1.51
CA ASN A 274 -4.18 -2.45 -2.31
C ASN A 274 -4.27 -2.74 -3.82
N PHE A 275 -4.24 -4.02 -4.19
CA PHE A 275 -4.41 -4.43 -5.57
C PHE A 275 -5.83 -4.16 -6.08
N VAL A 276 -6.86 -4.56 -5.31
CA VAL A 276 -8.28 -4.31 -5.63
C VAL A 276 -8.55 -2.80 -5.75
N GLU A 277 -7.97 -2.00 -4.85
CA GLU A 277 -8.05 -0.54 -4.88
C GLU A 277 -7.47 0.04 -6.17
N ARG A 278 -6.28 -0.41 -6.59
CA ARG A 278 -5.67 0.02 -7.86
C ARG A 278 -6.48 -0.45 -9.07
N ALA A 279 -6.94 -1.70 -9.08
CA ALA A 279 -7.65 -2.29 -10.20
C ALA A 279 -8.99 -1.59 -10.47
N TYR A 280 -9.70 -1.19 -9.41
CA TYR A 280 -10.99 -0.52 -9.49
C TYR A 280 -10.93 1.01 -9.34
N GLY A 281 -9.76 1.58 -9.04
CA GLY A 281 -9.60 3.01 -8.77
C GLY A 281 -10.29 3.46 -7.48
N LEU A 282 -10.27 2.63 -6.44
CA LEU A 282 -10.91 2.89 -5.15
C LEU A 282 -9.92 3.54 -4.18
N GLY A 283 -10.43 4.33 -3.23
CA GLY A 283 -9.63 4.84 -2.11
C GLY A 283 -9.48 3.82 -0.98
N ALA A 284 -8.61 4.13 -0.01
CA ALA A 284 -8.33 3.28 1.15
C ALA A 284 -9.59 2.77 1.85
N CYS A 285 -9.66 1.45 2.08
CA CYS A 285 -10.74 0.74 2.76
C CYS A 285 -10.90 1.22 4.22
N LYS A 286 -12.08 1.73 4.60
CA LYS A 286 -12.45 2.01 6.00
C LYS A 286 -13.70 1.21 6.36
N ILE A 287 -13.73 0.69 7.59
CA ILE A 287 -14.82 -0.19 8.06
C ILE A 287 -16.21 0.42 7.83
N GLY A 288 -17.06 -0.33 7.14
CA GLY A 288 -18.43 0.06 6.81
C GLY A 288 -18.55 0.98 5.58
N ASP A 289 -17.44 1.35 4.92
CA ASP A 289 -17.50 2.07 3.65
C ASP A 289 -18.11 1.17 2.56
N VAL A 290 -19.00 1.76 1.76
CA VAL A 290 -19.65 1.10 0.63
C VAL A 290 -19.24 1.84 -0.64
N VAL A 291 -18.68 1.11 -1.61
CA VAL A 291 -18.20 1.68 -2.87
C VAL A 291 -18.77 0.91 -4.05
N THR A 292 -19.10 1.61 -5.13
CA THR A 292 -19.61 0.97 -6.36
C THR A 292 -18.45 0.74 -7.33
N ILE A 293 -18.41 -0.44 -7.97
CA ILE A 293 -17.38 -0.76 -8.97
C ILE A 293 -17.66 0.03 -10.25
N GLY A 294 -16.85 1.05 -10.51
CA GLY A 294 -17.00 1.97 -11.66
C GLY A 294 -16.27 1.55 -12.93
N VAL A 295 -15.70 0.35 -12.97
CA VAL A 295 -14.86 -0.11 -14.08
C VAL A 295 -15.66 -1.00 -15.05
N GLU A 296 -15.98 -0.48 -16.24
CA GLU A 296 -16.87 -1.14 -17.22
C GLU A 296 -16.43 -2.55 -17.65
N LYS A 297 -15.13 -2.84 -17.59
CA LYS A 297 -14.59 -4.17 -17.94
C LYS A 297 -14.77 -5.21 -16.82
N SER A 298 -15.14 -4.80 -15.61
CA SER A 298 -15.42 -5.71 -14.49
C SER A 298 -16.76 -6.41 -14.72
N LYS A 299 -16.82 -7.70 -14.39
CA LYS A 299 -18.07 -8.47 -14.36
C LYS A 299 -19.08 -7.96 -13.33
N PHE A 300 -18.59 -7.16 -12.38
CA PHE A 300 -19.34 -6.59 -11.26
C PHE A 300 -19.54 -5.08 -11.42
N TYR A 301 -19.40 -4.55 -12.65
CA TYR A 301 -19.67 -3.15 -12.95
C TYR A 301 -21.06 -2.72 -12.45
N GLY A 302 -21.08 -1.69 -11.60
CA GLY A 302 -22.30 -1.18 -10.99
C GLY A 302 -22.73 -1.86 -9.68
N ASP A 303 -22.08 -2.96 -9.27
CA ASP A 303 -22.34 -3.58 -7.98
C ASP A 303 -21.62 -2.84 -6.83
N SER A 304 -22.12 -3.03 -5.60
CA SER A 304 -21.54 -2.43 -4.39
C SER A 304 -20.62 -3.40 -3.65
N LEU A 305 -19.45 -2.91 -3.25
CA LEU A 305 -18.50 -3.55 -2.37
C LEU A 305 -18.55 -2.91 -0.99
N VAL A 306 -18.48 -3.74 0.04
CA VAL A 306 -18.42 -3.30 1.43
C VAL A 306 -17.03 -3.53 1.97
N CYS A 307 -16.45 -2.49 2.59
CA CYS A 307 -15.20 -2.59 3.31
C CYS A 307 -15.44 -3.18 4.70
N ASP A 308 -14.96 -4.39 4.94
CA ASP A 308 -15.19 -5.13 6.18
C ASP A 308 -13.92 -5.40 6.96
N TYR A 309 -14.09 -5.70 8.26
CA TYR A 309 -13.00 -6.06 9.16
C TYR A 309 -12.57 -7.52 8.96
N VAL A 310 -11.30 -7.72 8.62
CA VAL A 310 -10.66 -9.02 8.50
C VAL A 310 -9.59 -9.17 9.61
N TYR A 311 -9.78 -10.11 10.56
CA TYR A 311 -8.91 -10.53 11.69
C TYR A 311 -7.55 -9.80 11.87
N ASN A 312 -7.29 -9.31 13.08
CA ASN A 312 -6.10 -8.51 13.45
C ASN A 312 -5.98 -7.14 12.73
N ALA A 313 -7.08 -6.41 12.58
CA ALA A 313 -7.13 -5.02 12.11
C ALA A 313 -6.80 -4.76 10.62
N TYR A 314 -7.08 -5.72 9.75
CA TYR A 314 -7.00 -5.53 8.30
C TYR A 314 -8.39 -5.32 7.71
N PHE A 315 -8.46 -4.60 6.59
CA PHE A 315 -9.73 -4.31 5.91
C PHE A 315 -9.68 -4.89 4.51
N PHE A 316 -10.79 -5.47 4.06
CA PHE A 316 -10.88 -6.06 2.73
C PHE A 316 -12.28 -5.88 2.15
N ARG A 317 -12.35 -5.54 0.86
CA ARG A 317 -13.60 -5.40 0.11
C ARG A 317 -14.04 -6.73 -0.46
N ARG A 318 -15.31 -7.06 -0.23
CA ARG A 318 -15.88 -8.36 -0.60
C ARG A 318 -17.24 -8.23 -1.26
N PHE A 319 -17.69 -9.36 -1.78
CA PHE A 319 -18.94 -9.51 -2.47
C PHE A 319 -19.76 -10.67 -1.86
N LEU A 320 -20.88 -10.36 -1.20
CA LEU A 320 -21.83 -11.37 -0.70
C LEU A 320 -23.11 -11.36 -1.52
N GLU A 321 -23.62 -12.55 -1.84
CA GLU A 321 -24.83 -12.71 -2.67
C GLU A 321 -26.07 -12.02 -2.07
N ASN A 322 -26.30 -12.15 -0.76
CA ASN A 322 -27.43 -11.51 -0.09
C ASN A 322 -27.27 -9.98 0.04
N GLU A 323 -26.05 -9.48 0.19
CA GLU A 323 -25.79 -8.04 0.26
C GLU A 323 -26.02 -7.35 -1.09
N LYS A 324 -25.87 -8.08 -2.22
CA LYS A 324 -26.25 -7.57 -3.54
C LYS A 324 -27.75 -7.34 -3.66
N HIS A 325 -28.55 -8.15 -2.95
CA HIS A 325 -30.00 -8.10 -3.03
C HIS A 325 -30.62 -7.13 -2.01
N PHE A 326 -30.12 -7.13 -0.77
CA PHE A 326 -30.70 -6.34 0.33
C PHE A 326 -29.88 -5.09 0.72
N GLY A 327 -28.67 -4.95 0.18
CA GLY A 327 -27.69 -3.95 0.57
C GLY A 327 -26.73 -4.44 1.69
N PRO A 328 -25.74 -3.60 2.05
CA PRO A 328 -24.68 -3.94 3.00
C PRO A 328 -25.23 -4.25 4.40
N CYS A 329 -24.77 -5.34 5.03
CA CYS A 329 -25.16 -5.74 6.39
C CYS A 329 -24.01 -5.54 7.39
N VAL A 330 -23.70 -4.28 7.69
CA VAL A 330 -22.56 -3.90 8.55
C VAL A 330 -22.92 -2.91 9.66
N LYS A 331 -22.25 -3.08 10.80
CA LYS A 331 -22.43 -2.25 11.99
C LYS A 331 -21.85 -0.85 11.80
N THR A 332 -22.71 0.15 11.62
CA THR A 332 -22.31 1.57 11.64
C THR A 332 -22.72 2.25 12.95
N ARG A 333 -22.04 3.33 13.34
CA ARG A 333 -22.32 4.07 14.60
C ARG A 333 -23.73 4.70 14.66
N SER A 334 -24.48 4.69 13.56
CA SER A 334 -25.73 5.43 13.37
C SER A 334 -26.97 4.58 13.10
N LEU A 335 -26.85 3.25 13.03
CA LEU A 335 -27.99 2.36 12.72
C LEU A 335 -28.50 1.62 13.96
N PRO A 336 -29.81 1.27 14.01
CA PRO A 336 -30.38 0.45 15.07
C PRO A 336 -29.76 -0.95 15.07
N TYR A 337 -29.65 -1.59 16.25
CA TYR A 337 -29.06 -2.92 16.47
C TYR A 337 -29.67 -4.06 15.63
N LEU A 338 -30.82 -3.84 14.96
CA LEU A 338 -31.52 -4.82 14.15
C LEU A 338 -32.16 -4.12 12.95
N GLU A 339 -31.94 -4.66 11.76
CA GLU A 339 -32.55 -4.21 10.51
C GLU A 339 -33.23 -5.38 9.83
N ILE A 340 -34.47 -5.21 9.38
CA ILE A 340 -35.24 -6.25 8.70
C ILE A 340 -35.62 -5.75 7.31
N ARG A 341 -35.37 -6.57 6.28
CA ARG A 341 -35.76 -6.35 4.90
C ARG A 341 -36.75 -7.43 4.47
N MET A 342 -37.66 -7.07 3.59
CA MET A 342 -38.68 -7.96 3.06
C MET A 342 -38.31 -8.33 1.62
N ASP A 343 -38.22 -9.63 1.34
CA ASP A 343 -37.95 -10.15 0.00
C ASP A 343 -39.25 -10.38 -0.79
N SER A 344 -40.28 -10.90 -0.10
CA SER A 344 -41.64 -11.07 -0.59
C SER A 344 -42.64 -10.98 0.57
N ASP A 345 -43.95 -10.99 0.31
CA ASP A 345 -45.03 -10.75 1.29
C ASP A 345 -44.97 -11.62 2.59
N SER A 346 -44.14 -12.66 2.62
CA SER A 346 -44.00 -13.58 3.77
C SER A 346 -42.56 -13.96 4.15
N LEU A 347 -41.55 -13.50 3.40
CA LEU A 347 -40.13 -13.79 3.68
C LEU A 347 -39.41 -12.52 4.11
N PHE A 348 -38.88 -12.55 5.32
CA PHE A 348 -38.14 -11.45 5.92
C PHE A 348 -36.72 -11.90 6.21
N PHE A 349 -35.76 -11.01 5.96
CA PHE A 349 -34.36 -11.20 6.29
C PHE A 349 -33.95 -10.17 7.32
N ALA A 350 -33.27 -10.61 8.37
CA ALA A 350 -32.69 -9.73 9.36
C ALA A 350 -31.19 -9.62 9.11
N CYS A 351 -30.66 -8.40 9.23
CA CYS A 351 -29.23 -8.17 9.21
C CYS A 351 -28.65 -8.42 10.61
N ASN A 352 -27.63 -9.28 10.67
CA ASN A 352 -26.82 -9.47 11.86
C ASN A 352 -25.71 -8.41 11.93
N HIS A 353 -25.99 -7.30 12.63
CA HIS A 353 -25.07 -6.16 12.82
C HIS A 353 -23.85 -6.45 13.73
N ASN A 354 -23.36 -7.68 13.77
CA ASN A 354 -22.13 -8.01 14.48
C ASN A 354 -20.90 -7.61 13.65
N ASP A 355 -19.80 -7.25 14.32
CA ASP A 355 -18.52 -7.00 13.63
C ASP A 355 -18.15 -8.24 12.83
N ALA A 356 -17.80 -8.11 11.54
CA ALA A 356 -17.41 -9.21 10.66
C ALA A 356 -16.55 -10.25 11.39
N GLN A 357 -17.16 -11.38 11.76
CA GLN A 357 -16.50 -12.52 12.38
C GLN A 357 -16.53 -13.66 11.39
N TYR A 358 -15.35 -14.05 10.93
CA TYR A 358 -15.14 -15.29 10.21
C TYR A 358 -14.33 -16.21 11.13
N GLY A 359 -14.68 -17.49 11.12
CA GLY A 359 -14.02 -18.52 11.91
C GLY A 359 -13.93 -19.80 11.10
N LEU A 360 -13.12 -20.75 11.55
CA LEU A 360 -13.16 -22.08 10.96
C LEU A 360 -14.53 -22.73 11.29
N SER A 361 -15.05 -23.50 10.34
CA SER A 361 -16.24 -24.34 10.49
C SER A 361 -16.10 -25.27 11.70
N GLU A 362 -17.19 -25.85 12.20
CA GLU A 362 -17.12 -26.76 13.36
C GLU A 362 -16.12 -27.91 13.17
N ASP A 363 -15.90 -28.33 11.91
CA ASP A 363 -14.94 -29.38 11.55
C ASP A 363 -13.50 -28.86 11.32
N SER A 364 -13.28 -27.55 11.43
CA SER A 364 -11.98 -26.86 11.24
C SER A 364 -11.41 -26.90 9.81
N ILE A 365 -12.24 -27.14 8.79
CA ILE A 365 -11.78 -27.39 7.41
C ILE A 365 -11.98 -26.18 6.48
N GLN A 366 -12.99 -25.36 6.74
CA GLN A 366 -13.36 -24.22 5.89
C GLN A 366 -13.56 -22.96 6.73
N LEU A 367 -13.30 -21.79 6.16
CA LEU A 367 -13.63 -20.52 6.81
C LEU A 367 -15.11 -20.23 6.54
N GLU A 368 -15.88 -20.02 7.61
CA GLU A 368 -17.30 -19.68 7.56
C GLU A 368 -17.54 -18.31 8.17
N PHE A 369 -18.42 -17.55 7.54
CA PHE A 369 -18.80 -16.22 7.96
C PHE A 369 -20.00 -16.29 8.91
N LYS A 370 -19.95 -15.56 10.02
CA LYS A 370 -21.02 -15.61 11.04
C LYS A 370 -22.03 -14.46 10.94
N ASN A 371 -21.79 -13.47 10.08
CA ASN A 371 -22.62 -12.25 9.97
C ASN A 371 -23.00 -11.94 8.51
N ASP A 372 -24.26 -12.19 8.16
CA ASP A 372 -24.89 -11.79 6.89
C ASP A 372 -26.39 -11.60 7.16
N TRP A 373 -27.16 -11.26 6.13
CA TRP A 373 -28.60 -11.43 6.10
C TRP A 373 -28.97 -12.88 6.37
N TYR A 374 -29.81 -13.10 7.37
CA TYR A 374 -30.38 -14.40 7.68
C TYR A 374 -31.90 -14.32 7.64
N GLU A 375 -32.56 -15.44 7.31
CA GLU A 375 -34.03 -15.49 7.33
C GLU A 375 -34.53 -15.23 8.75
N ALA A 376 -35.31 -14.17 8.91
CA ALA A 376 -35.82 -13.70 10.20
C ALA A 376 -37.04 -14.52 10.61
N ASP A 377 -37.00 -15.09 11.81
CA ASP A 377 -38.17 -15.79 12.34
C ASP A 377 -39.35 -14.81 12.58
N TYR A 378 -40.57 -15.34 12.47
CA TYR A 378 -41.80 -14.54 12.60
C TYR A 378 -41.90 -13.80 13.96
N LEU A 379 -41.33 -14.34 15.03
CA LEU A 379 -41.37 -13.72 16.35
C LEU A 379 -40.46 -12.48 16.42
N LEU A 380 -39.28 -12.57 15.81
CA LEU A 380 -38.32 -11.48 15.67
C LEU A 380 -38.92 -10.32 14.88
N VAL A 381 -39.49 -10.61 13.70
CA VAL A 381 -40.15 -9.61 12.84
C VAL A 381 -41.34 -8.97 13.58
N ARG A 382 -42.21 -9.78 14.20
CA ARG A 382 -43.35 -9.25 14.97
C ARG A 382 -42.91 -8.35 16.11
N ASN A 383 -41.92 -8.76 16.91
CA ASN A 383 -41.46 -7.96 18.05
C ASN A 383 -40.73 -6.69 17.59
N TYR A 384 -40.07 -6.72 16.43
CA TYR A 384 -39.48 -5.53 15.81
C TYR A 384 -40.54 -4.46 15.50
N TYR A 385 -41.68 -4.84 14.94
CA TYR A 385 -42.76 -3.90 14.60
C TYR A 385 -43.68 -3.54 15.78
N LEU A 386 -43.91 -4.47 16.72
CA LEU A 386 -44.81 -4.25 17.87
C LEU A 386 -44.09 -3.69 19.11
N GLY A 387 -42.76 -3.74 19.15
CA GLY A 387 -41.98 -3.49 20.36
C GLY A 387 -41.96 -4.68 21.33
N THR A 388 -41.09 -4.59 22.34
CA THR A 388 -40.94 -5.63 23.37
C THR A 388 -42.13 -5.61 24.32
N CYS A 389 -42.89 -6.71 24.39
CA CYS A 389 -43.91 -6.90 25.42
C CYS A 389 -43.21 -7.12 26.76
N ASP A 390 -43.46 -6.23 27.72
CA ASP A 390 -42.88 -6.28 29.07
C ASP A 390 -43.95 -5.98 30.14
N ARG A 391 -43.52 -5.77 31.39
CA ARG A 391 -44.40 -5.55 32.53
C ARG A 391 -45.21 -4.26 32.44
N GLU A 392 -44.70 -3.23 31.77
CA GLU A 392 -45.39 -1.95 31.61
C GLU A 392 -46.50 -2.04 30.56
N PHE A 393 -46.37 -2.95 29.59
CA PHE A 393 -47.28 -3.09 28.46
C PHE A 393 -48.27 -4.26 28.56
N VAL A 394 -48.38 -4.92 29.73
CA VAL A 394 -49.31 -6.04 29.94
C VAL A 394 -50.77 -5.61 29.70
N ASN A 395 -51.49 -6.42 28.94
CA ASN A 395 -52.84 -6.18 28.40
C ASN A 395 -52.94 -5.08 27.35
N GLN A 396 -51.82 -4.47 26.94
CA GLN A 396 -51.82 -3.56 25.80
C GLN A 396 -52.12 -4.37 24.54
N LYS A 397 -53.04 -3.85 23.72
CA LYS A 397 -53.35 -4.42 22.42
C LYS A 397 -52.57 -3.66 21.35
N ALA A 398 -51.91 -4.39 20.46
CA ALA A 398 -51.17 -3.83 19.34
C ALA A 398 -51.54 -4.60 18.07
N ARG A 399 -51.64 -3.89 16.94
CA ARG A 399 -51.98 -4.49 15.66
C ARG A 399 -50.69 -4.83 14.92
N TYR A 400 -50.58 -6.08 14.46
CA TYR A 400 -49.52 -6.50 13.54
C TYR A 400 -50.16 -7.20 12.35
N LEU A 401 -49.91 -6.69 11.14
CA LEU A 401 -50.66 -7.03 9.94
C LEU A 401 -52.18 -6.87 10.21
N ASP A 402 -52.99 -7.89 9.92
CA ASP A 402 -54.44 -7.83 10.09
C ASP A 402 -54.95 -8.34 11.44
N SER A 403 -54.04 -8.78 12.32
CA SER A 403 -54.41 -9.36 13.61
C SER A 403 -54.13 -8.41 14.78
N ILE A 404 -55.04 -8.42 15.75
CA ILE A 404 -54.87 -7.77 17.04
C ILE A 404 -54.13 -8.74 17.96
N PHE A 405 -52.99 -8.30 18.46
CA PHE A 405 -52.21 -9.00 19.48
C PHE A 405 -52.34 -8.29 20.82
N VAL A 406 -52.24 -9.04 21.91
CA VAL A 406 -52.32 -8.52 23.28
C VAL A 406 -51.12 -9.00 24.07
N CYS A 407 -50.38 -8.06 24.64
CA CYS A 407 -49.23 -8.37 25.49
C CYS A 407 -49.72 -9.07 26.76
N THR A 408 -49.29 -10.30 27.00
CA THR A 408 -49.81 -11.19 28.04
C THR A 408 -48.66 -11.73 28.89
N TYR A 409 -48.90 -11.89 30.18
CA TYR A 409 -47.97 -12.54 31.11
C TYR A 409 -48.41 -13.99 31.35
N ASN A 410 -47.49 -14.95 31.21
CA ASN A 410 -47.75 -16.35 31.53
C ASN A 410 -46.85 -16.81 32.69
N SER A 411 -47.49 -17.11 33.82
CA SER A 411 -46.83 -17.51 35.07
C SER A 411 -46.26 -18.92 35.05
N THR A 412 -46.63 -19.76 34.08
CA THR A 412 -46.21 -21.18 34.00
C THR A 412 -44.79 -21.35 33.45
N TYR A 413 -44.28 -20.41 32.64
CA TYR A 413 -43.01 -20.53 31.92
C TYR A 413 -41.91 -19.56 32.42
N LYS A 414 -41.74 -19.44 33.74
CA LYS A 414 -40.69 -18.63 34.39
C LYS A 414 -40.57 -17.20 33.81
N GLU A 415 -41.57 -16.37 34.11
CA GLU A 415 -41.54 -14.91 33.92
C GLU A 415 -41.23 -14.42 32.50
N LYS A 416 -42.10 -14.73 31.52
CA LYS A 416 -42.01 -14.13 30.18
C LYS A 416 -43.31 -13.44 29.76
N PHE A 417 -43.18 -12.18 29.40
CA PHE A 417 -44.19 -11.37 28.71
C PHE A 417 -44.13 -11.68 27.21
N PHE A 418 -45.28 -11.84 26.53
CA PHE A 418 -45.33 -12.12 25.09
C PHE A 418 -46.64 -11.63 24.44
N TRP A 419 -46.59 -11.38 23.13
CA TRP A 419 -47.75 -10.99 22.32
C TRP A 419 -48.62 -12.20 21.93
N LYS A 420 -49.89 -12.23 22.37
CA LYS A 420 -50.90 -13.26 22.09
C LYS A 420 -51.90 -12.78 21.02
N ASN A 421 -52.18 -13.56 19.96
CA ASN A 421 -53.14 -13.19 18.90
C ASN A 421 -54.61 -13.33 19.37
N GLU A 422 -55.47 -12.35 19.06
CA GLU A 422 -56.88 -12.24 19.47
C GLU A 422 -57.88 -11.95 18.30
N GLY A 423 -57.48 -11.97 17.02
CA GLY A 423 -58.41 -11.82 15.86
C GLY A 423 -58.46 -10.43 15.18
N THR A 424 -59.45 -10.15 14.31
CA THR A 424 -59.36 -9.03 13.32
C THR A 424 -60.53 -8.00 13.19
N ASP A 425 -61.77 -8.19 13.67
CA ASP A 425 -62.88 -7.18 13.56
C ASP A 425 -63.88 -7.20 14.74
N THR A 426 -64.18 -6.05 15.37
CA THR A 426 -65.00 -5.96 16.61
C THR A 426 -66.25 -5.05 16.55
N LEU A 427 -66.46 -4.29 15.47
CA LEU A 427 -67.53 -3.26 15.39
C LEU A 427 -68.75 -3.70 14.57
N SER A 428 -68.51 -4.49 13.51
CA SER A 428 -69.56 -5.09 12.66
C SER A 428 -70.52 -5.99 13.45
N TYR A 429 -70.07 -6.57 14.55
CA TYR A 429 -70.85 -7.42 15.46
C TYR A 429 -72.05 -6.70 16.11
N PHE A 430 -71.98 -5.38 16.35
CA PHE A 430 -73.03 -4.64 17.08
C PHE A 430 -73.95 -3.77 16.21
N MET A 431 -73.56 -3.42 14.98
CA MET A 431 -74.18 -2.34 14.21
C MET A 431 -74.69 -2.76 12.81
N GLY A 432 -74.58 -4.05 12.48
CA GLY A 432 -74.80 -4.61 11.14
C GLY A 432 -73.53 -4.56 10.30
N GLU A 433 -73.52 -5.17 9.13
CA GLU A 433 -72.34 -5.12 8.26
C GLU A 433 -72.21 -3.74 7.58
N CYS A 434 -71.00 -3.20 7.58
CA CYS A 434 -70.65 -1.99 6.85
C CYS A 434 -70.09 -2.37 5.48
N ASN A 435 -70.72 -1.89 4.40
CA ASN A 435 -70.38 -2.28 3.02
C ASN A 435 -70.60 -1.11 2.03
N SER A 436 -70.42 -1.37 0.73
CA SER A 436 -70.47 -0.32 -0.30
C SER A 436 -71.83 0.38 -0.44
N ASN A 437 -72.93 -0.27 -0.05
CA ASN A 437 -74.29 0.28 -0.24
C ASN A 437 -74.67 1.31 0.83
N ASN A 438 -74.04 1.25 2.00
CA ASN A 438 -74.23 2.16 3.12
C ASN A 438 -72.95 2.93 3.45
N LEU A 439 -72.02 3.04 2.51
CA LEU A 439 -70.76 3.75 2.69
C LEU A 439 -71.01 5.23 2.97
N TRP A 440 -70.40 5.73 4.04
CA TRP A 440 -70.59 7.05 4.64
C TRP A 440 -71.96 7.27 5.32
N GLU A 441 -72.80 6.25 5.49
CA GLU A 441 -74.04 6.34 6.28
C GLU A 441 -73.72 6.48 7.78
N ILE A 442 -74.52 7.26 8.51
CA ILE A 442 -74.37 7.50 9.95
C ILE A 442 -75.40 6.66 10.74
N LYS A 443 -74.96 5.94 11.77
CA LYS A 443 -75.83 5.20 12.72
C LYS A 443 -75.46 5.48 14.18
N LEU A 444 -76.44 5.39 15.07
CA LEU A 444 -76.26 5.65 16.51
C LEU A 444 -76.11 4.34 17.30
N PHE A 445 -75.08 4.19 18.12
CA PHE A 445 -74.91 3.05 19.02
C PHE A 445 -74.34 3.49 20.37
N LYS A 446 -74.97 3.06 21.48
CA LYS A 446 -74.63 3.46 22.87
C LYS A 446 -74.40 4.98 23.04
N LYS A 447 -75.25 5.80 22.42
CA LYS A 447 -75.24 7.28 22.46
C LYS A 447 -74.05 7.95 21.75
N MET A 448 -73.29 7.20 20.95
CA MET A 448 -72.32 7.77 20.01
C MET A 448 -72.75 7.49 18.58
N GLU A 449 -72.51 8.44 17.68
CA GLU A 449 -72.68 8.25 16.25
C GLU A 449 -71.50 7.44 15.71
N TYR A 450 -71.74 6.65 14.66
CA TYR A 450 -70.76 5.87 13.92
C TYR A 450 -71.03 6.05 12.44
N VAL A 451 -69.97 6.13 11.64
CA VAL A 451 -70.05 6.23 10.19
C VAL A 451 -69.54 4.93 9.58
N CYS A 452 -70.28 4.39 8.60
CA CYS A 452 -69.79 3.25 7.83
C CYS A 452 -68.67 3.70 6.88
N THR A 453 -67.50 3.07 7.01
CA THR A 453 -66.32 3.32 6.16
C THR A 453 -66.05 2.11 5.27
N LEU A 454 -64.99 2.12 4.46
CA LEU A 454 -64.73 1.03 3.52
C LEU A 454 -64.46 -0.32 4.20
N ASN A 455 -64.01 -0.31 5.45
CA ASN A 455 -63.55 -1.50 6.15
C ASN A 455 -64.47 -1.93 7.30
N SER A 456 -65.09 -0.98 8.01
CA SER A 456 -65.96 -1.26 9.17
C SER A 456 -66.71 -0.01 9.66
N TRP A 457 -67.58 -0.18 10.67
CA TRP A 457 -68.19 0.93 11.39
C TRP A 457 -67.18 1.65 12.26
N MET A 458 -66.96 2.94 12.03
CA MET A 458 -66.06 3.76 12.84
C MET A 458 -66.85 4.77 13.67
N PRO A 459 -66.48 5.07 14.93
CA PRO A 459 -67.10 6.15 15.70
C PRO A 459 -67.03 7.47 14.91
N ALA A 460 -68.17 8.15 14.79
CA ALA A 460 -68.29 9.39 14.06
C ALA A 460 -67.49 10.48 14.77
N ASN A 461 -66.52 11.03 14.05
CA ASN A 461 -65.82 12.24 14.43
C ASN A 461 -66.18 13.35 13.44
N ASP A 462 -65.79 14.58 13.73
CA ASP A 462 -66.15 15.74 12.90
C ASP A 462 -65.77 15.54 11.41
N SER A 463 -64.66 14.86 11.15
CA SER A 463 -64.18 14.56 9.79
C SER A 463 -65.08 13.56 9.06
N LEU A 464 -65.44 12.45 9.71
CA LEU A 464 -66.34 11.44 9.14
C LEU A 464 -67.75 12.00 8.95
N LEU A 465 -68.23 12.80 9.91
CA LEU A 465 -69.51 13.52 9.79
C LEU A 465 -69.48 14.54 8.65
N PHE A 466 -68.35 15.22 8.44
CA PHE A 466 -68.16 16.12 7.32
C PHE A 466 -68.19 15.37 5.98
N LEU A 467 -67.47 14.25 5.86
CA LEU A 467 -67.44 13.41 4.66
C LEU A 467 -68.82 12.83 4.33
N SER A 468 -69.56 12.34 5.33
CA SER A 468 -70.93 11.84 5.19
C SER A 468 -71.92 12.89 4.68
N LYS A 469 -71.61 14.19 4.86
CA LYS A 469 -72.41 15.30 4.35
C LYS A 469 -71.98 15.75 2.94
N GLN A 470 -70.85 15.29 2.42
CA GLN A 470 -70.37 15.67 1.09
C GLN A 470 -71.09 14.90 -0.02
N ARG A 471 -71.26 15.53 -1.19
CA ARG A 471 -71.77 14.84 -2.39
C ARG A 471 -70.79 13.72 -2.81
N PRO A 472 -71.25 12.46 -2.94
CA PRO A 472 -70.43 11.34 -3.39
C PRO A 472 -69.65 11.64 -4.67
N CYS A 473 -68.46 11.07 -4.78
CA CYS A 473 -67.58 11.24 -5.93
C CYS A 473 -68.20 10.68 -7.23
N ASP A 474 -68.07 11.43 -8.33
CA ASP A 474 -68.40 10.97 -9.68
C ASP A 474 -67.13 10.81 -10.54
N LYS A 475 -66.87 9.58 -10.98
CA LYS A 475 -65.66 9.20 -11.73
C LYS A 475 -65.45 9.98 -13.03
N LYS A 476 -66.51 10.50 -13.65
CA LYS A 476 -66.40 11.20 -14.93
C LYS A 476 -65.96 12.66 -14.79
N ILE A 477 -66.27 13.30 -13.66
CA ILE A 477 -66.09 14.75 -13.49
C ILE A 477 -65.18 15.12 -12.31
N ASP A 478 -65.02 14.25 -11.32
CA ASP A 478 -64.32 14.57 -10.06
C ASP A 478 -62.87 14.08 -10.01
N SER A 479 -62.24 13.75 -11.15
CA SER A 479 -60.88 13.18 -11.19
C SER A 479 -59.75 14.07 -10.66
N LEU A 480 -60.00 15.38 -10.51
CA LEU A 480 -59.10 16.36 -9.88
C LEU A 480 -59.74 17.02 -8.65
N ARG A 481 -60.93 16.56 -8.21
CA ARG A 481 -61.64 17.17 -7.09
C ARG A 481 -60.90 16.87 -5.80
N SER A 482 -60.49 17.93 -5.12
CA SER A 482 -59.94 17.86 -3.78
C SER A 482 -60.55 18.93 -2.88
N PHE A 483 -60.51 18.72 -1.57
CA PHE A 483 -60.98 19.67 -0.56
C PHE A 483 -60.36 19.33 0.81
N SER A 484 -60.51 20.22 1.78
CA SER A 484 -59.97 20.02 3.14
C SER A 484 -60.99 20.33 4.22
N TYR A 485 -60.89 19.64 5.34
CA TYR A 485 -61.64 19.91 6.55
C TYR A 485 -60.79 19.57 7.79
N ASN A 486 -60.73 20.48 8.76
CA ASN A 486 -59.92 20.33 9.99
C ASN A 486 -58.47 19.87 9.74
N SER A 487 -57.80 20.45 8.74
CA SER A 487 -56.42 20.09 8.33
C SER A 487 -56.22 18.68 7.77
N VAL A 488 -57.31 17.94 7.52
CA VAL A 488 -57.30 16.69 6.74
C VAL A 488 -57.78 17.01 5.32
N TYR A 489 -57.13 16.43 4.33
CA TYR A 489 -57.38 16.71 2.92
C TYR A 489 -57.93 15.46 2.24
N TYR A 490 -58.82 15.65 1.28
CA TYR A 490 -59.54 14.57 0.62
C TYR A 490 -59.55 14.75 -0.88
N VAL A 491 -59.54 13.64 -1.60
CA VAL A 491 -59.63 13.57 -3.06
C VAL A 491 -60.64 12.50 -3.48
N CYS A 492 -61.16 12.59 -4.70
CA CYS A 492 -61.95 11.52 -5.31
C CYS A 492 -61.05 10.56 -6.09
N ASP A 493 -60.97 9.29 -5.65
CA ASP A 493 -60.08 8.29 -6.24
C ASP A 493 -60.71 6.89 -6.21
N ASP A 494 -60.18 5.96 -7.00
CA ASP A 494 -60.52 4.54 -6.92
C ASP A 494 -59.93 3.95 -5.64
N VAL A 495 -60.79 3.58 -4.69
CA VAL A 495 -60.39 2.88 -3.48
C VAL A 495 -60.68 1.39 -3.66
N LYS A 496 -59.62 0.58 -3.64
CA LYS A 496 -59.74 -0.88 -3.72
C LYS A 496 -60.40 -1.42 -2.46
N ILE A 497 -61.42 -2.24 -2.65
CA ILE A 497 -62.10 -2.95 -1.57
C ILE A 497 -61.54 -4.38 -1.45
N ASP A 498 -61.33 -5.05 -2.59
CA ASP A 498 -60.67 -6.35 -2.68
C ASP A 498 -59.91 -6.50 -4.01
N SER A 499 -59.43 -7.72 -4.30
CA SER A 499 -58.64 -8.05 -5.49
C SER A 499 -59.36 -7.80 -6.82
N TRP A 500 -60.69 -7.75 -6.85
CA TRP A 500 -61.51 -7.70 -8.06
C TRP A 500 -62.42 -6.46 -8.12
N HIS A 501 -62.60 -5.76 -7.00
CA HIS A 501 -63.55 -4.66 -6.88
C HIS A 501 -62.88 -3.36 -6.38
N SER A 502 -63.15 -2.26 -7.08
CA SER A 502 -62.74 -0.90 -6.70
C SER A 502 -63.96 0.01 -6.69
N LEU A 503 -64.06 0.88 -5.69
CA LEU A 503 -65.13 1.86 -5.57
C LEU A 503 -64.55 3.28 -5.66
N TYR A 504 -65.18 4.12 -6.46
CA TYR A 504 -64.73 5.50 -6.64
C TYR A 504 -65.35 6.41 -5.56
N THR A 505 -64.55 6.83 -4.59
CA THR A 505 -65.03 7.50 -3.36
C THR A 505 -63.98 8.45 -2.78
N PHE A 506 -64.30 9.12 -1.66
CA PHE A 506 -63.37 9.98 -0.94
C PHE A 506 -62.23 9.16 -0.36
N LYS A 507 -61.01 9.63 -0.60
CA LYS A 507 -59.78 9.10 -0.05
C LYS A 507 -59.05 10.23 0.63
N ASP A 508 -58.67 10.03 1.88
CA ASP A 508 -57.82 10.97 2.56
C ASP A 508 -56.48 11.05 1.84
N THR A 509 -55.91 12.24 1.88
CA THR A 509 -54.68 12.53 1.21
C THR A 509 -53.93 13.57 2.02
N THR A 510 -52.67 13.74 1.71
CA THR A 510 -51.86 14.76 2.37
C THR A 510 -52.28 16.14 1.86
N LYS A 511 -52.13 17.18 2.70
CA LYS A 511 -52.22 18.59 2.26
C LYS A 511 -51.55 18.80 0.91
N PHE A 512 -50.34 18.28 0.85
CA PHE A 512 -49.46 18.21 -0.30
C PHE A 512 -50.12 17.66 -1.57
N VAL A 513 -50.74 16.47 -1.52
CA VAL A 513 -51.40 15.88 -2.70
C VAL A 513 -52.67 16.64 -3.07
N SER A 514 -53.44 17.11 -2.10
CA SER A 514 -54.66 17.88 -2.35
C SER A 514 -54.38 19.25 -2.98
N ASP A 515 -53.37 19.95 -2.46
CA ASP A 515 -52.92 21.23 -3.00
C ASP A 515 -52.21 21.03 -4.34
N SER A 516 -51.48 19.93 -4.52
CA SER A 516 -50.95 19.51 -5.83
C SER A 516 -52.06 19.29 -6.86
N LEU A 517 -53.14 18.59 -6.51
CA LEU A 517 -54.25 18.35 -7.44
C LEU A 517 -55.02 19.64 -7.72
N SER A 518 -55.11 20.53 -6.73
CA SER A 518 -55.63 21.89 -6.90
C SER A 518 -54.73 22.73 -7.82
N PHE A 519 -53.41 22.62 -7.68
CA PHE A 519 -52.41 23.26 -8.53
C PHE A 519 -52.52 22.74 -9.97
N ILE A 520 -52.56 21.43 -10.18
CA ILE A 520 -52.78 20.83 -11.50
C ILE A 520 -54.10 21.27 -12.11
N ALA A 521 -55.18 21.34 -11.31
CA ALA A 521 -56.48 21.84 -11.75
C ALA A 521 -56.46 23.33 -12.14
N SER A 522 -55.48 24.10 -11.64
CA SER A 522 -55.26 25.51 -12.02
C SER A 522 -54.41 25.69 -13.28
N LEU A 523 -53.65 24.67 -13.69
CA LEU A 523 -52.84 24.70 -14.91
C LEU A 523 -53.74 24.62 -16.16
N LYS A 524 -53.26 25.18 -17.28
CA LYS A 524 -53.92 24.98 -18.58
C LYS A 524 -53.93 23.48 -18.94
N PRO A 525 -54.99 22.96 -19.56
CA PRO A 525 -55.05 21.57 -19.99
C PRO A 525 -53.87 21.21 -20.91
N CYS A 526 -53.33 19.99 -20.75
CA CYS A 526 -52.26 19.45 -21.58
C CYS A 526 -52.62 19.47 -23.08
N GLU A 527 -51.72 20.00 -23.92
CA GLU A 527 -51.80 19.89 -25.37
C GLU A 527 -50.82 18.83 -25.90
N LYS A 528 -51.09 18.29 -27.09
CA LYS A 528 -50.32 17.15 -27.65
C LYS A 528 -48.85 17.51 -27.95
N GLU A 529 -48.56 18.79 -28.09
CA GLU A 529 -47.23 19.36 -28.37
C GLU A 529 -46.37 19.48 -27.10
N ASP A 530 -46.95 19.36 -25.90
CA ASP A 530 -46.28 19.50 -24.60
C ASP A 530 -45.73 18.19 -24.02
N SER A 531 -45.67 17.08 -24.78
CA SER A 531 -45.39 15.73 -24.25
C SER A 531 -44.01 15.50 -23.62
N LEU A 532 -43.13 16.52 -23.62
CA LEU A 532 -41.78 16.52 -23.02
C LEU A 532 -41.60 17.62 -21.95
N ARG A 533 -42.67 18.35 -21.61
CA ARG A 533 -42.57 19.51 -20.69
C ARG A 533 -42.71 19.07 -19.24
N TYR A 534 -41.69 19.38 -18.45
CA TYR A 534 -41.69 19.23 -16.99
C TYR A 534 -42.12 20.52 -16.31
N VAL A 535 -42.86 20.41 -15.22
CA VAL A 535 -43.33 21.53 -14.39
C VAL A 535 -42.94 21.24 -12.95
N TYR A 536 -42.34 22.22 -12.29
CA TYR A 536 -41.93 22.13 -10.89
C TYR A 536 -42.90 22.93 -10.02
N ASP A 537 -43.51 22.26 -9.04
CA ASP A 537 -44.25 22.92 -7.97
C ASP A 537 -43.29 23.26 -6.83
N SER A 538 -42.88 24.52 -6.75
CA SER A 538 -41.93 25.00 -5.75
C SER A 538 -42.51 25.03 -4.33
N THR A 539 -43.84 24.96 -4.18
CA THR A 539 -44.49 24.94 -2.86
C THR A 539 -44.29 23.59 -2.18
N TYR A 540 -44.21 22.54 -2.98
CA TYR A 540 -44.24 21.15 -2.55
C TYR A 540 -43.07 20.32 -3.10
N ASN A 541 -42.09 20.95 -3.75
CA ASN A 541 -40.91 20.28 -4.30
C ASN A 541 -41.26 19.03 -5.16
N ARG A 542 -42.32 19.12 -5.99
CA ARG A 542 -42.74 18.04 -6.89
C ARG A 542 -42.54 18.39 -8.33
N PHE A 543 -42.30 17.35 -9.12
CA PHE A 543 -42.13 17.45 -10.56
C PHE A 543 -43.31 16.76 -11.24
N TYR A 544 -43.84 17.37 -12.27
CA TYR A 544 -44.88 16.81 -13.12
C TYR A 544 -44.43 16.85 -14.57
N HIS A 545 -44.90 15.93 -15.38
CA HIS A 545 -44.70 15.98 -16.82
C HIS A 545 -46.00 15.66 -17.55
N CYS A 546 -46.24 16.36 -18.66
CA CYS A 546 -47.40 16.10 -19.49
C CYS A 546 -47.15 14.82 -20.31
N ALA A 547 -48.08 13.85 -20.24
CA ALA A 547 -47.94 12.60 -20.98
C ALA A 547 -49.29 11.99 -21.37
N ILE A 548 -49.27 11.01 -22.27
CA ILE A 548 -50.43 10.19 -22.61
C ILE A 548 -50.27 8.83 -21.92
N LYS A 549 -51.11 8.51 -20.93
CA LYS A 549 -51.17 7.15 -20.35
C LYS A 549 -52.59 6.61 -20.49
N LYS A 550 -52.74 5.40 -21.03
CA LYS A 550 -54.04 4.73 -21.26
C LYS A 550 -55.07 5.62 -21.99
N ASN A 551 -54.66 6.27 -23.07
CA ASN A 551 -55.48 7.20 -23.88
C ASN A 551 -55.99 8.47 -23.15
N VAL A 552 -55.40 8.82 -22.00
CA VAL A 552 -55.70 10.08 -21.30
C VAL A 552 -54.47 10.98 -21.34
N LEU A 553 -54.63 12.18 -21.92
CA LEU A 553 -53.61 13.23 -21.96
C LEU A 553 -53.79 14.13 -20.73
N LYS A 554 -52.83 14.10 -19.79
CA LYS A 554 -52.81 14.97 -18.60
C LYS A 554 -51.42 15.06 -17.98
N TYR A 555 -51.27 15.91 -16.97
CA TYR A 555 -50.08 15.94 -16.13
C TYR A 555 -50.01 14.70 -15.24
N TYR A 556 -48.85 14.06 -15.22
CA TYR A 556 -48.51 12.95 -14.34
C TYR A 556 -47.34 13.34 -13.46
N ASP A 557 -47.30 12.76 -12.27
CA ASP A 557 -46.13 12.85 -11.38
C ASP A 557 -44.88 12.32 -12.09
N ALA A 558 -43.79 13.07 -11.98
CA ALA A 558 -42.50 12.74 -12.55
C ALA A 558 -41.51 12.42 -11.43
N ASN A 559 -40.76 11.32 -11.62
CA ASN A 559 -39.68 10.95 -10.72
C ASN A 559 -38.65 12.09 -10.63
N GLU A 560 -38.40 12.57 -9.41
CA GLU A 560 -37.45 13.65 -9.12
C GLU A 560 -36.05 13.38 -9.68
N ASN A 561 -35.54 12.15 -9.56
CA ASN A 561 -34.22 11.75 -10.06
C ASN A 561 -34.13 11.85 -11.59
N VAL A 562 -35.26 11.85 -12.29
CA VAL A 562 -35.35 12.01 -13.75
C VAL A 562 -35.63 13.46 -14.11
N ALA A 563 -36.60 14.08 -13.43
CA ALA A 563 -37.05 15.43 -13.75
C ALA A 563 -36.03 16.51 -13.39
N ARG A 564 -35.36 16.40 -12.24
CA ARG A 564 -34.43 17.42 -11.74
C ARG A 564 -33.19 17.56 -12.65
N PRO A 565 -32.48 16.49 -13.05
CA PRO A 565 -31.39 16.63 -14.01
C PRO A 565 -31.83 17.26 -15.32
N ILE A 566 -32.97 16.82 -15.89
CA ILE A 566 -33.51 17.37 -17.14
C ILE A 566 -33.79 18.87 -17.01
N MET A 567 -34.40 19.30 -15.90
CA MET A 567 -34.68 20.72 -15.66
C MET A 567 -33.41 21.53 -15.38
N CYS A 568 -32.40 20.96 -14.73
CA CYS A 568 -31.10 21.62 -14.53
C CYS A 568 -30.33 21.76 -15.85
N ASP A 569 -30.37 20.74 -16.72
CA ASP A 569 -29.73 20.80 -18.04
C ASP A 569 -30.44 21.83 -18.93
N GLN A 570 -31.78 21.87 -18.89
CA GLN A 570 -32.57 22.94 -19.53
C GLN A 570 -32.25 24.32 -18.96
N PHE A 571 -32.03 24.46 -17.64
CA PHE A 571 -31.65 25.73 -17.03
C PHE A 571 -30.30 26.23 -17.56
N VAL A 572 -29.33 25.34 -17.74
CA VAL A 572 -28.02 25.73 -18.28
C VAL A 572 -28.10 26.21 -19.73
N GLU A 573 -29.09 25.73 -20.50
CA GLU A 573 -29.37 26.27 -21.84
C GLU A 573 -30.00 27.67 -21.80
N THR A 574 -30.54 28.11 -20.66
CA THR A 574 -31.16 29.45 -20.50
C THR A 574 -30.20 30.54 -20.01
N ILE A 575 -29.03 30.17 -19.49
CA ILE A 575 -28.00 31.13 -19.07
C ILE A 575 -27.09 31.51 -20.25
N GLU A 576 -26.40 32.65 -20.14
CA GLU A 576 -25.47 33.11 -21.18
C GLU A 576 -24.36 32.06 -21.41
N HIS A 577 -23.97 31.85 -22.68
CA HIS A 577 -22.95 30.85 -23.01
C HIS A 577 -21.59 31.25 -22.44
N CYS A 578 -20.81 30.28 -21.96
CA CYS A 578 -19.47 30.60 -21.47
C CYS A 578 -18.46 30.77 -22.61
N HIS A 579 -17.44 31.60 -22.38
CA HIS A 579 -16.47 32.05 -23.38
C HIS A 579 -15.03 32.05 -22.79
N ALA A 580 -14.04 32.43 -23.60
CA ALA A 580 -12.62 32.42 -23.19
C ALA A 580 -12.30 33.26 -21.95
N ASP A 581 -13.09 34.31 -21.70
CA ASP A 581 -12.91 35.19 -20.54
C ASP A 581 -13.66 34.70 -19.29
N SER A 582 -14.41 33.59 -19.38
CA SER A 582 -15.13 33.00 -18.25
C SER A 582 -14.17 32.27 -17.30
N ASP A 583 -14.34 32.45 -15.99
CA ASP A 583 -13.56 31.72 -14.99
C ASP A 583 -13.91 30.22 -15.05
N THR A 584 -12.99 29.41 -15.58
CA THR A 584 -13.18 27.96 -15.75
C THR A 584 -13.24 27.20 -14.42
N LEU A 585 -12.95 27.86 -13.30
CA LEU A 585 -12.99 27.28 -11.96
C LEU A 585 -14.18 27.80 -11.13
N ALA A 586 -14.99 28.73 -11.66
CA ALA A 586 -16.20 29.20 -10.99
C ALA A 586 -17.32 28.15 -11.05
N ILE A 587 -17.99 27.94 -9.92
CA ILE A 587 -19.09 26.98 -9.78
C ILE A 587 -20.43 27.68 -9.99
N ILE A 588 -21.23 27.20 -10.96
CA ILE A 588 -22.62 27.62 -11.18
C ILE A 588 -23.56 26.60 -10.55
N TYR A 589 -24.52 27.11 -9.78
CA TYR A 589 -25.49 26.30 -9.04
C TYR A 589 -26.82 26.24 -9.80
N CYS A 590 -27.32 25.03 -10.06
CA CYS A 590 -28.69 24.87 -10.57
C CYS A 590 -29.71 25.39 -9.53
N PRO A 591 -30.72 26.20 -9.92
CA PRO A 591 -31.71 26.76 -9.00
C PRO A 591 -32.65 25.70 -8.41
N TYR A 592 -32.72 24.53 -9.05
CA TYR A 592 -33.48 23.37 -8.57
C TYR A 592 -32.64 22.45 -7.66
N ASN A 593 -31.44 22.88 -7.22
CA ASN A 593 -30.65 22.16 -6.23
C ASN A 593 -31.25 22.29 -4.82
N GLU A 594 -31.04 21.29 -3.98
CA GLU A 594 -31.44 21.33 -2.56
C GLU A 594 -30.50 22.19 -1.70
N SER A 595 -31.08 22.87 -0.70
CA SER A 595 -30.37 23.75 0.24
C SER A 595 -29.64 23.00 1.38
N GLN A 596 -29.92 21.72 1.57
CA GLN A 596 -29.31 20.85 2.58
C GLN A 596 -28.52 19.75 1.85
N GLY A 597 -27.22 19.69 2.13
CA GLY A 597 -26.17 18.91 1.47
C GLY A 597 -26.46 17.51 0.90
N THR A 598 -25.68 17.21 -0.15
CA THR A 598 -25.13 15.87 -0.50
C THR A 598 -26.08 14.82 -1.08
N ARG A 599 -26.56 15.03 -2.32
CA ARG A 599 -27.13 13.97 -3.18
C ARG A 599 -26.63 14.09 -4.62
N ASN A 600 -26.44 12.95 -5.31
CA ASN A 600 -26.03 12.83 -6.72
C ASN A 600 -26.91 13.60 -7.73
N ASN A 601 -28.09 14.07 -7.31
CA ASN A 601 -29.04 14.79 -8.16
C ASN A 601 -28.81 16.30 -8.22
N ASN A 602 -28.02 16.87 -7.31
CA ASN A 602 -27.61 18.27 -7.42
C ASN A 602 -26.64 18.41 -8.59
N ARG A 603 -26.91 19.37 -9.47
CA ARG A 603 -26.04 19.67 -10.60
C ARG A 603 -25.27 20.96 -10.32
N PHE A 604 -23.96 20.85 -10.37
CA PHE A 604 -23.03 21.97 -10.36
C PHE A 604 -22.37 22.02 -11.72
N TYR A 605 -22.15 23.21 -12.25
CA TYR A 605 -21.56 23.37 -13.57
C TYR A 605 -20.31 24.26 -13.48
N HIS A 606 -19.33 24.01 -14.32
CA HIS A 606 -18.20 24.92 -14.54
C HIS A 606 -17.95 25.06 -16.05
N CYS A 607 -17.31 26.16 -16.44
CA CYS A 607 -16.98 26.38 -17.85
C CYS A 607 -15.73 25.58 -18.23
N VAL A 608 -15.81 24.84 -19.34
CA VAL A 608 -14.72 24.00 -19.86
C VAL A 608 -14.45 24.35 -21.32
N ASN A 609 -13.18 24.39 -21.70
CA ASN A 609 -12.76 24.47 -23.10
C ASN A 609 -12.43 23.07 -23.61
N ARG A 610 -13.23 22.55 -24.55
CA ARG A 610 -12.87 21.34 -25.30
C ARG A 610 -12.69 21.69 -26.77
N ASN A 611 -11.46 21.53 -27.27
CA ASN A 611 -11.10 21.75 -28.67
C ASN A 611 -11.46 23.14 -29.21
N GLY A 612 -11.37 24.19 -28.39
CA GLY A 612 -11.68 25.58 -28.77
C GLY A 612 -13.16 25.96 -28.64
N ALA A 613 -14.02 25.05 -28.18
CA ALA A 613 -15.41 25.33 -27.86
C ALA A 613 -15.61 25.38 -26.34
N PHE A 614 -16.12 26.51 -25.85
CA PHE A 614 -16.45 26.70 -24.44
C PHE A 614 -17.88 26.24 -24.18
N ARG A 615 -18.06 25.42 -23.15
CA ARG A 615 -19.38 24.95 -22.70
C ARG A 615 -19.37 24.67 -21.20
N TYR A 616 -20.55 24.71 -20.60
CA TYR A 616 -20.73 24.27 -19.24
C TYR A 616 -20.73 22.73 -19.17
N GLU A 617 -19.89 22.17 -18.30
CA GLU A 617 -19.91 20.74 -17.98
C GLU A 617 -20.26 20.54 -16.51
N VAL A 618 -20.88 19.39 -16.21
CA VAL A 618 -21.28 19.04 -14.84
C VAL A 618 -20.03 18.69 -14.02
N ILE A 619 -19.89 19.32 -12.86
CA ILE A 619 -18.89 18.96 -11.84
C ILE A 619 -19.40 17.72 -11.11
N SER A 620 -18.58 16.66 -11.04
CA SER A 620 -18.90 15.49 -10.25
C SER A 620 -18.91 15.82 -8.76
N TYR A 621 -19.67 15.08 -7.95
CA TYR A 621 -19.71 15.31 -6.52
C TYR A 621 -18.34 15.11 -5.84
N SER A 622 -17.49 14.21 -6.36
CA SER A 622 -16.13 13.97 -5.87
C SER A 622 -15.16 15.11 -6.19
N ASP A 623 -15.37 15.82 -7.30
CA ASP A 623 -14.49 16.93 -7.68
C ASP A 623 -14.90 18.24 -7.00
N TYR A 624 -16.14 18.34 -6.48
CA TYR A 624 -16.65 19.54 -5.83
C TYR A 624 -15.73 20.11 -4.71
N PRO A 625 -15.17 19.30 -3.78
CA PRO A 625 -14.19 19.80 -2.79
C PRO A 625 -12.90 20.35 -3.40
N ILE A 626 -12.45 19.80 -4.54
CA ILE A 626 -11.25 20.25 -5.26
C ILE A 626 -11.50 21.63 -5.87
N TYR A 627 -12.64 21.82 -6.56
CA TYR A 627 -13.01 23.14 -7.10
C TYR A 627 -13.19 24.20 -5.99
N LYS A 628 -13.75 23.81 -4.84
CA LYS A 628 -13.84 24.65 -3.63
C LYS A 628 -12.46 25.01 -3.05
N SER A 629 -11.55 24.04 -3.00
CA SER A 629 -10.18 24.23 -2.53
C SER A 629 -9.43 25.23 -3.45
N PHE A 630 -9.60 25.11 -4.78
CA PHE A 630 -9.05 26.08 -5.73
C PHE A 630 -9.65 27.48 -5.58
N GLU A 631 -10.97 27.59 -5.40
CA GLU A 631 -11.64 28.87 -5.14
C GLU A 631 -11.12 29.55 -3.85
N GLU A 632 -10.89 28.78 -2.79
CA GLU A 632 -10.28 29.27 -1.55
C GLU A 632 -8.82 29.69 -1.75
N SER A 633 -8.06 28.93 -2.53
CA SER A 633 -6.66 29.24 -2.84
C SER A 633 -6.52 30.56 -3.62
N LYS A 634 -7.44 30.86 -4.55
CA LYS A 634 -7.44 32.12 -5.33
C LYS A 634 -7.63 33.36 -4.46
N ASN A 635 -8.35 33.23 -3.35
CA ASN A 635 -8.60 34.32 -2.40
C ASN A 635 -7.52 34.40 -1.30
N SER A 636 -6.46 33.61 -1.39
CA SER A 636 -5.38 33.57 -0.40
C SER A 636 -4.32 34.63 -0.68
N THR A 637 -3.87 35.30 0.39
CA THR A 637 -2.75 36.26 0.36
C THR A 637 -1.38 35.58 0.42
N LEU A 638 -1.30 34.26 0.17
CA LEU A 638 -0.08 33.44 0.32
C LEU A 638 1.12 33.99 -0.44
N CYS A 639 0.88 34.49 -1.65
CA CYS A 639 1.90 35.05 -2.55
C CYS A 639 2.02 36.57 -2.47
N GLU A 640 1.41 37.23 -1.48
CA GLU A 640 1.51 38.68 -1.32
C GLU A 640 2.80 39.07 -0.56
N GLY A 641 3.66 39.84 -1.23
CA GLY A 641 4.93 40.36 -0.70
C GLY A 641 6.14 39.45 -0.97
N THR A 642 7.34 40.02 -0.91
CA THR A 642 8.60 39.29 -1.10
C THR A 642 9.03 38.60 0.20
N SER A 643 9.38 37.32 0.11
CA SER A 643 9.90 36.52 1.23
C SER A 643 11.05 35.69 0.69
N ASP A 644 12.18 35.68 1.40
CA ASP A 644 13.31 34.79 1.08
C ASP A 644 13.07 33.36 1.60
N THR A 645 11.90 33.10 2.20
CA THR A 645 11.52 31.83 2.82
C THR A 645 10.27 31.23 2.16
N LEU A 646 10.22 29.90 2.09
CA LEU A 646 9.11 29.18 1.48
C LEU A 646 7.82 29.39 2.29
N ARG A 647 6.84 30.07 1.69
CA ARG A 647 5.52 30.27 2.29
C ARG A 647 4.57 29.16 1.86
N TYR A 648 3.89 28.56 2.82
CA TYR A 648 2.84 27.57 2.57
C TYR A 648 1.62 27.77 3.48
N VAL A 649 0.48 27.27 3.04
CA VAL A 649 -0.77 27.21 3.80
C VAL A 649 -1.41 25.85 3.62
N LYS A 650 -2.10 25.39 4.67
CA LYS A 650 -2.99 24.23 4.60
C LYS A 650 -4.43 24.75 4.58
N ASP A 651 -5.20 24.36 3.57
CA ASP A 651 -6.60 24.75 3.50
C ASP A 651 -7.48 23.94 4.48
N ARG A 652 -8.79 24.24 4.53
CA ARG A 652 -9.72 23.52 5.39
C ARG A 652 -10.04 22.08 4.93
N PHE A 653 -9.68 21.74 3.70
CA PHE A 653 -9.90 20.43 3.08
C PHE A 653 -8.69 19.51 3.25
N GLY A 654 -7.56 20.02 3.74
CA GLY A 654 -6.36 19.26 4.06
C GLY A 654 -5.26 19.33 3.00
N TYR A 655 -5.45 20.13 1.94
CA TYR A 655 -4.49 20.31 0.86
C TYR A 655 -3.49 21.40 1.19
N TYR A 656 -2.23 21.19 0.77
CA TYR A 656 -1.16 22.16 0.94
C TYR A 656 -0.95 22.96 -0.33
N TYR A 657 -0.72 24.25 -0.14
CA TYR A 657 -0.39 25.18 -1.20
C TYR A 657 0.85 25.96 -0.79
N TYR A 658 1.75 26.20 -1.72
CA TYR A 658 2.92 27.05 -1.51
C TYR A 658 3.01 28.11 -2.60
N CYS A 659 3.80 29.15 -2.34
CA CYS A 659 4.06 30.17 -3.34
C CYS A 659 5.26 29.78 -4.21
N ALA A 660 5.04 29.56 -5.50
CA ALA A 660 6.09 29.24 -6.47
C ALA A 660 6.37 30.44 -7.38
N GLU A 661 7.63 30.65 -7.73
CA GLU A 661 8.03 31.68 -8.70
C GLU A 661 7.90 31.12 -10.13
N SER A 662 7.22 31.84 -11.02
CA SER A 662 7.09 31.49 -12.43
C SER A 662 6.98 32.76 -13.27
N ASN A 663 7.92 32.94 -14.21
CA ASN A 663 7.94 34.05 -15.18
C ASN A 663 7.81 35.46 -14.54
N ASN A 664 8.64 35.80 -13.54
CA ASN A 664 8.58 37.05 -12.77
C ASN A 664 7.24 37.30 -12.05
N SER A 665 6.43 36.25 -11.83
CA SER A 665 5.19 36.31 -11.08
C SER A 665 5.14 35.20 -10.02
N HIS A 666 4.51 35.49 -8.89
CA HIS A 666 4.34 34.53 -7.81
C HIS A 666 2.99 33.85 -7.96
N LYS A 667 2.98 32.51 -8.06
CA LYS A 667 1.77 31.72 -8.27
C LYS A 667 1.57 30.71 -7.15
N ILE A 668 0.35 30.67 -6.64
CA ILE A 668 -0.07 29.65 -5.67
C ILE A 668 -0.09 28.29 -6.38
N THR A 669 0.67 27.36 -5.85
CA THR A 669 0.88 26.03 -6.43
C THR A 669 0.51 24.96 -5.42
N PHE A 670 -0.24 23.97 -5.86
CA PHE A 670 -0.59 22.80 -5.07
C PHE A 670 0.65 21.93 -4.81
N VAL A 671 0.78 21.37 -3.62
CA VAL A 671 1.87 20.46 -3.26
C VAL A 671 1.36 19.38 -2.29
N ASN A 672 1.85 18.15 -2.42
CA ASN A 672 1.52 17.11 -1.44
C ASN A 672 2.37 17.28 -0.17
N LYS A 673 2.02 16.58 0.92
CA LYS A 673 2.73 16.71 2.20
C LYS A 673 4.23 16.37 2.08
N ASN A 674 4.58 15.30 1.37
CA ASN A 674 5.94 14.78 1.32
C ASN A 674 6.84 15.71 0.50
N ASP A 675 6.38 16.17 -0.66
CA ASP A 675 7.11 17.13 -1.50
C ASP A 675 7.33 18.45 -0.75
N LEU A 676 6.35 18.89 0.04
CA LEU A 676 6.51 20.07 0.89
C LEU A 676 7.55 19.85 2.00
N VAL A 677 7.65 18.64 2.57
CA VAL A 677 8.72 18.33 3.55
C VAL A 677 10.08 18.42 2.88
N GLU A 678 10.25 17.91 1.67
CA GLU A 678 11.53 17.98 0.95
C GLU A 678 11.92 19.42 0.63
N LEU A 679 10.99 20.24 0.10
CA LEU A 679 11.24 21.67 -0.14
C LEU A 679 11.66 22.43 1.13
N LEU A 680 10.97 22.18 2.26
CA LEU A 680 11.31 22.78 3.55
C LEU A 680 12.65 22.25 4.12
N THR A 681 13.01 21.01 3.77
CA THR A 681 14.28 20.38 4.15
C THR A 681 15.43 21.00 3.37
N GLU A 682 15.29 21.13 2.06
CA GLU A 682 16.28 21.77 1.18
C GLU A 682 16.50 23.24 1.56
N GLU A 683 15.42 24.01 1.77
CA GLU A 683 15.51 25.39 2.27
C GLU A 683 16.27 25.45 3.60
N PHE A 684 16.01 24.52 4.52
CA PHE A 684 16.72 24.49 5.79
C PHE A 684 18.21 24.22 5.60
N VAL A 685 18.57 23.19 4.83
CA VAL A 685 19.96 22.78 4.57
C VAL A 685 20.74 23.89 3.85
N ASN A 686 20.15 24.52 2.83
CA ASN A 686 20.78 25.61 2.07
C ASN A 686 21.01 26.87 2.91
N ASN A 687 20.21 27.07 3.96
CA ASN A 687 20.37 28.16 4.90
C ASN A 687 21.32 27.84 6.07
N GLN A 688 21.96 26.66 6.08
CA GLN A 688 23.00 26.33 7.06
C GLN A 688 24.39 26.66 6.51
N GLU A 689 25.35 26.91 7.41
CA GLU A 689 26.76 27.02 7.04
C GLU A 689 27.25 25.72 6.38
N ALA A 690 28.16 25.79 5.40
CA ALA A 690 28.72 24.60 4.77
C ALA A 690 29.51 23.76 5.79
N CYS A 691 29.53 22.43 5.62
CA CYS A 691 30.29 21.53 6.49
C CYS A 691 31.79 21.50 6.14
N ASP A 692 32.67 21.63 7.14
CA ASP A 692 34.11 21.38 6.97
C ASP A 692 34.54 20.03 7.59
N SER A 693 35.07 19.13 6.75
CA SER A 693 35.58 17.81 7.15
C SER A 693 36.67 17.82 8.24
N ARG A 694 37.37 18.94 8.42
CA ARG A 694 38.49 19.07 9.38
C ARG A 694 38.06 19.59 10.75
N SER A 695 37.11 20.52 10.79
CA SER A 695 36.69 21.18 12.03
C SER A 695 35.28 20.82 12.48
N GLU A 696 34.41 20.38 11.56
CA GLU A 696 32.98 20.21 11.80
C GLU A 696 32.50 18.79 11.55
N ARG A 697 33.41 17.81 11.59
CA ARG A 697 33.13 16.40 11.29
C ARG A 697 32.02 15.76 12.14
N TRP A 698 31.57 16.47 13.18
CA TRP A 698 30.60 16.00 14.18
C TRP A 698 29.42 16.96 14.42
N ARG A 699 29.18 17.91 13.52
CA ARG A 699 28.07 18.86 13.68
C ARG A 699 26.72 18.16 13.45
N ILE A 700 25.82 18.29 14.42
CA ILE A 700 24.46 17.73 14.38
C ILE A 700 23.47 18.88 14.57
N LEU A 701 22.43 18.91 13.74
CA LEU A 701 21.31 19.85 13.82
C LEU A 701 19.99 19.08 13.89
N ASN A 702 18.98 19.69 14.50
CA ASN A 702 17.62 19.15 14.54
C ASN A 702 16.59 20.22 14.18
N ARG A 703 15.57 19.85 13.42
CA ARG A 703 14.48 20.76 13.07
C ARG A 703 13.14 20.05 12.99
N ARG A 704 12.09 20.74 13.42
CA ARG A 704 10.71 20.28 13.29
C ARG A 704 10.10 20.78 11.99
N ILE A 705 9.60 19.87 11.15
CA ILE A 705 8.99 20.18 9.84
C ILE A 705 7.60 19.53 9.80
N LEU A 706 6.55 20.32 9.53
CA LEU A 706 5.14 19.90 9.48
C LEU A 706 4.65 19.03 10.67
N ASN A 707 5.29 19.19 11.84
CA ASN A 707 5.11 18.49 13.14
C ASN A 707 6.04 17.32 13.45
N ASP A 708 6.83 16.86 12.48
CA ASP A 708 7.75 15.72 12.62
C ASP A 708 9.19 16.23 12.90
N ASN A 709 10.00 15.47 13.65
CA ASN A 709 11.38 15.83 13.99
C ASN A 709 12.36 15.22 12.97
N TYR A 710 13.22 16.05 12.40
CA TYR A 710 14.26 15.65 11.45
C TYR A 710 15.64 15.99 12.02
N TYR A 711 16.60 15.11 11.76
CA TYR A 711 17.99 15.25 12.20
C TYR A 711 18.90 15.41 11.00
N PHE A 712 19.93 16.23 11.16
CA PHE A 712 20.90 16.56 10.12
C PHE A 712 22.30 16.48 10.69
N VAL A 713 23.24 15.99 9.89
CA VAL A 713 24.61 15.68 10.32
C VAL A 713 25.60 16.08 9.24
N CYS A 714 26.75 16.62 9.61
CA CYS A 714 27.86 16.79 8.66
C CYS A 714 28.57 15.45 8.49
N ASP A 715 28.34 14.75 7.38
CA ASP A 715 29.04 13.52 7.02
C ASP A 715 29.25 13.45 5.49
N TYR A 716 29.97 12.42 5.05
CA TYR A 716 30.07 12.06 3.65
C TYR A 716 28.75 11.50 3.13
N ASP A 717 28.28 12.02 2.00
CA ASP A 717 27.16 11.44 1.27
C ASP A 717 27.56 10.18 0.48
N GLY A 718 26.61 9.60 -0.26
CA GLY A 718 26.87 8.40 -1.08
C GLY A 718 27.91 8.59 -2.20
N ALA A 719 28.26 9.84 -2.52
CA ALA A 719 29.29 10.19 -3.50
C ALA A 719 30.60 10.66 -2.84
N ASN A 720 30.77 10.43 -1.54
CA ASN A 720 31.92 10.87 -0.74
C ASN A 720 32.12 12.39 -0.70
N ASN A 721 31.05 13.18 -0.86
CA ASN A 721 31.09 14.63 -0.62
C ASN A 721 30.76 14.93 0.84
N PHE A 722 31.63 15.68 1.51
CA PHE A 722 31.41 16.07 2.90
C PHE A 722 30.41 17.23 3.00
N ARG A 723 29.16 16.95 3.40
CA ARG A 723 28.08 17.96 3.46
C ARG A 723 27.08 17.67 4.57
N LEU A 724 26.13 18.59 4.75
CA LEU A 724 25.04 18.41 5.71
C LEU A 724 24.00 17.50 5.08
N ILE A 725 23.83 16.29 5.62
CA ILE A 725 22.87 15.30 5.13
C ILE A 725 21.77 15.06 6.16
N ARG A 726 20.56 14.70 5.69
CA ARG A 726 19.45 14.28 6.55
C ARG A 726 19.73 12.84 7.03
N GLY A 727 19.67 12.63 8.34
CA GLY A 727 19.80 11.31 8.96
C GLY A 727 18.59 11.00 9.85
N ASP A 728 18.39 9.73 10.16
CA ASP A 728 17.40 9.35 11.17
C ASP A 728 17.89 9.67 12.59
N GLU A 729 16.97 9.57 13.57
CA GLU A 729 17.26 9.85 14.98
C GLU A 729 18.37 8.96 15.56
N TRP A 730 18.41 7.67 15.17
CA TRP A 730 19.40 6.72 15.66
C TRP A 730 20.78 6.99 15.09
N TYR A 731 20.85 7.30 13.80
CA TYR A 731 22.05 7.71 13.10
C TYR A 731 22.65 8.96 13.78
N ALA A 732 21.84 9.99 14.03
CA ALA A 732 22.30 11.19 14.73
C ALA A 732 22.78 10.90 16.17
N ARG A 733 22.10 9.99 16.90
CA ARG A 733 22.53 9.57 18.24
C ARG A 733 23.85 8.82 18.22
N ALA A 734 24.03 7.88 17.30
CA ALA A 734 25.28 7.13 17.14
C ALA A 734 26.45 8.06 16.78
N TYR A 735 26.18 9.13 16.01
CA TYR A 735 27.15 10.14 15.60
C TYR A 735 27.88 10.80 16.80
N SER A 736 27.15 11.08 17.88
CA SER A 736 27.73 11.68 19.11
C SER A 736 28.73 10.77 19.85
N VAL A 737 28.62 9.45 19.69
CA VAL A 737 29.58 8.47 20.25
C VAL A 737 30.84 8.43 19.40
N ARG A 738 30.70 8.51 18.06
CA ARG A 738 31.82 8.58 17.11
C ARG A 738 32.66 9.83 17.35
N GLN A 739 32.03 10.98 17.59
CA GLN A 739 32.70 12.22 17.98
C GLN A 739 33.63 12.01 19.17
N LYS A 740 33.14 11.42 20.27
CA LYS A 740 33.97 11.16 21.47
C LYS A 740 35.12 10.18 21.23
N ALA A 741 34.98 9.28 20.25
CA ALA A 741 36.00 8.28 19.90
C ALA A 741 37.06 8.81 18.92
N THR A 742 36.77 9.89 18.20
CA THR A 742 37.60 10.46 17.13
C THR A 742 38.09 11.89 17.44
N GLU A 743 37.56 12.55 18.47
CA GLU A 743 38.14 13.76 19.05
C GLU A 743 39.61 13.47 19.41
N PRO A 744 40.57 14.13 18.74
CA PRO A 744 41.92 13.61 18.60
C PRO A 744 42.66 13.61 19.93
N ARG A 745 43.22 12.46 20.31
CA ARG A 745 44.22 12.37 21.39
C ARG A 745 45.66 12.16 20.91
N GLU A 746 45.90 11.82 19.64
CA GLU A 746 47.11 12.09 18.84
C GLU A 746 47.05 11.28 17.54
N PHE A 747 47.32 11.89 16.38
CA PHE A 747 47.46 11.18 15.11
C PHE A 747 48.92 10.78 14.90
N TRP A 748 49.20 9.52 14.55
CA TRP A 748 50.56 9.08 14.21
C TRP A 748 51.03 9.86 12.97
N GLY A 749 52.32 10.24 12.92
CA GLY A 749 52.88 10.84 11.70
C GLY A 749 52.73 9.89 10.50
N ILE A 750 52.55 10.41 9.29
CA ILE A 750 52.50 9.59 8.06
C ILE A 750 53.89 8.97 7.84
N CYS A 751 53.95 7.68 7.51
CA CYS A 751 55.23 7.01 7.24
C CYS A 751 55.97 7.71 6.07
N ARG A 752 57.28 7.98 6.22
CA ARG A 752 58.09 8.54 5.13
C ARG A 752 58.26 7.51 4.01
N ASN A 753 58.32 7.98 2.76
CA ASN A 753 58.37 7.18 1.52
C ASN A 753 59.36 5.99 1.56
N GLU A 754 60.49 6.08 2.25
CA GLU A 754 61.49 4.99 2.35
C GLU A 754 60.99 3.74 3.09
N ARG A 755 59.97 3.83 3.95
CA ARG A 755 59.28 2.65 4.55
C ARG A 755 58.14 2.10 3.69
N ILE A 756 57.64 2.90 2.74
CA ILE A 756 56.57 2.51 1.79
C ILE A 756 57.15 1.69 0.63
N TYR A 757 58.45 1.84 0.30
CA TYR A 757 59.09 1.13 -0.82
C TYR A 757 59.49 -0.32 -0.52
N THR A 758 59.51 -0.75 0.75
CA THR A 758 59.71 -2.17 1.11
C THR A 758 58.41 -2.99 1.09
N SER A 759 57.26 -2.37 0.79
CA SER A 759 55.93 -3.00 0.77
C SER A 759 55.40 -3.25 -0.65
N LYS A 760 56.28 -3.36 -1.64
CA LYS A 760 55.93 -3.41 -3.06
C LYS A 760 56.40 -4.71 -3.71
N MET A 761 56.09 -5.85 -3.11
CA MET A 761 55.75 -7.04 -3.90
C MET A 761 54.23 -7.16 -3.98
N THR A 762 53.71 -7.06 -5.21
CA THR A 762 52.30 -7.21 -5.55
C THR A 762 51.82 -8.60 -5.15
N THR A 763 51.14 -8.72 -4.01
CA THR A 763 50.15 -9.77 -3.80
C THR A 763 49.05 -9.52 -4.82
N ASP A 764 49.08 -10.33 -5.88
CA ASP A 764 48.12 -10.28 -6.97
C ASP A 764 46.74 -10.64 -6.42
N ASN A 765 45.78 -9.72 -6.52
CA ASN A 765 44.41 -9.94 -6.06
C ASN A 765 43.74 -10.87 -7.07
N GLN A 766 43.90 -12.19 -6.87
CA GLN A 766 43.37 -13.20 -7.78
C GLN A 766 41.98 -13.64 -7.30
N ASN A 767 40.95 -13.24 -8.05
CA ASN A 767 39.59 -13.78 -7.94
C ASN A 767 38.97 -13.70 -6.53
N GLY A 768 39.09 -12.56 -5.83
CA GLY A 768 38.46 -12.35 -4.52
C GLY A 768 39.20 -12.98 -3.33
N TYR A 769 40.46 -13.37 -3.52
CA TYR A 769 41.31 -13.89 -2.46
C TYR A 769 42.71 -13.28 -2.49
N ILE A 770 43.37 -13.30 -1.33
CA ILE A 770 44.80 -13.06 -1.16
C ILE A 770 45.44 -14.29 -0.51
N ILE A 771 46.70 -14.56 -0.87
CA ILE A 771 47.53 -15.55 -0.20
C ILE A 771 48.56 -14.78 0.62
N ASP A 772 48.56 -14.99 1.94
CA ASP A 772 49.56 -14.45 2.83
C ASP A 772 50.88 -15.20 2.60
N SER A 773 51.88 -14.50 2.07
CA SER A 773 53.17 -15.10 1.74
C SER A 773 53.96 -15.57 2.97
N ARG A 774 53.56 -15.15 4.17
CA ARG A 774 54.28 -15.45 5.42
C ARG A 774 53.98 -16.87 5.92
N ASP A 775 52.74 -17.35 5.73
CA ASP A 775 52.30 -18.65 6.22
C ASP A 775 51.54 -19.49 5.16
N GLY A 776 51.30 -18.94 3.97
CA GLY A 776 50.56 -19.58 2.89
C GLY A 776 49.05 -19.60 3.08
N HIS A 777 48.50 -18.95 4.12
CA HIS A 777 47.05 -18.90 4.30
C HIS A 777 46.39 -18.11 3.19
N ARG A 778 45.29 -18.64 2.67
CA ARG A 778 44.43 -17.98 1.69
C ARG A 778 43.26 -17.31 2.42
N TYR A 779 43.14 -15.99 2.30
CA TYR A 779 42.05 -15.20 2.85
C TYR A 779 41.16 -14.65 1.74
N ARG A 780 39.85 -14.75 1.91
CA ARG A 780 38.87 -14.07 1.06
C ARG A 780 38.94 -12.57 1.30
N VAL A 781 38.75 -11.79 0.24
CA VAL A 781 38.70 -10.33 0.28
C VAL A 781 37.50 -9.83 -0.52
N VAL A 782 36.92 -8.71 -0.10
CA VAL A 782 35.77 -8.07 -0.73
C VAL A 782 36.06 -6.59 -0.94
N THR A 783 35.61 -6.05 -2.06
CA THR A 783 35.70 -4.61 -2.32
C THR A 783 34.40 -3.95 -1.91
N ILE A 784 34.47 -3.01 -0.95
CA ILE A 784 33.30 -2.27 -0.46
C ILE A 784 33.64 -0.79 -0.53
N GLY A 785 32.90 -0.07 -1.38
CA GLY A 785 33.24 1.31 -1.74
C GLY A 785 34.61 1.39 -2.40
N ASN A 786 35.47 2.26 -1.88
CA ASN A 786 36.84 2.46 -2.32
C ASN A 786 37.86 1.63 -1.54
N GLN A 787 37.42 0.68 -0.72
CA GLN A 787 38.29 -0.08 0.17
C GLN A 787 38.19 -1.58 -0.11
N ILE A 788 39.32 -2.27 -0.06
CA ILE A 788 39.37 -3.73 -0.14
C ILE A 788 39.56 -4.27 1.28
N TRP A 789 38.62 -5.08 1.74
CA TRP A 789 38.59 -5.64 3.09
C TRP A 789 38.81 -7.14 3.08
N MET A 790 39.52 -7.68 4.08
CA MET A 790 39.46 -9.12 4.34
C MET A 790 38.02 -9.52 4.73
N ALA A 791 37.51 -10.56 4.08
CA ALA A 791 36.20 -11.15 4.33
C ALA A 791 36.26 -12.37 5.27
N GLU A 792 37.47 -12.70 5.73
CA GLU A 792 37.76 -13.65 6.80
C GLU A 792 38.62 -12.99 7.88
N ASN A 793 38.54 -13.50 9.12
CA ASN A 793 39.40 -13.02 10.20
C ASN A 793 40.84 -13.52 9.99
N LEU A 794 41.81 -12.66 10.26
CA LEU A 794 43.22 -13.05 10.20
C LEU A 794 43.52 -14.22 11.17
N ASN A 795 44.30 -15.19 10.71
CA ASN A 795 44.72 -16.38 11.47
C ASN A 795 46.26 -16.58 11.48
N TYR A 796 47.02 -15.54 11.14
CA TYR A 796 48.48 -15.59 11.07
C TYR A 796 49.11 -15.87 12.45
N TYR A 797 49.97 -16.89 12.51
CA TYR A 797 50.74 -17.24 13.72
C TYR A 797 52.13 -17.78 13.38
N ASP A 798 53.15 -16.93 13.52
CA ASP A 798 54.55 -17.34 13.48
C ASP A 798 55.37 -16.52 14.49
N THR A 799 55.76 -17.15 15.60
CA THR A 799 56.56 -16.49 16.64
C THR A 799 58.05 -16.39 16.31
N LEU A 800 58.53 -17.09 15.27
CA LEU A 800 59.92 -17.01 14.80
C LEU A 800 60.11 -15.77 13.94
N ILE A 801 59.16 -15.51 13.02
CA ILE A 801 59.15 -14.31 12.17
C ILE A 801 58.60 -13.11 12.94
N THR A 802 57.59 -13.31 13.79
CA THR A 802 56.91 -12.25 14.53
C THR A 802 56.90 -12.52 16.04
N PRO A 803 58.00 -12.25 16.76
CA PRO A 803 58.14 -12.57 18.19
C PRO A 803 57.06 -11.95 19.10
N ASN A 804 56.49 -10.80 18.69
CA ASN A 804 55.45 -10.09 19.44
C ASN A 804 54.11 -10.85 19.52
N LEU A 805 53.94 -11.94 18.75
CA LEU A 805 52.78 -12.83 18.86
C LEU A 805 52.81 -13.71 20.11
N LYS A 806 54.00 -13.99 20.66
CA LYS A 806 54.14 -14.88 21.81
C LYS A 806 53.32 -14.35 23.00
N GLU A 807 52.44 -15.20 23.54
CA GLU A 807 51.54 -14.88 24.66
C GLU A 807 50.62 -13.66 24.43
N SER A 808 50.46 -13.23 23.17
CA SER A 808 49.70 -12.03 22.78
C SER A 808 48.63 -12.32 21.71
N THR A 809 48.37 -13.60 21.46
CA THR A 809 47.29 -14.09 20.59
C THR A 809 46.70 -15.36 21.16
N SER A 810 45.43 -15.62 20.90
CA SER A 810 44.71 -16.80 21.34
C SER A 810 43.58 -17.17 20.38
N CYS A 811 43.10 -18.41 20.46
CA CYS A 811 41.79 -18.79 19.93
C CYS A 811 40.69 -18.36 20.92
N SER A 812 39.42 -18.34 20.48
CA SER A 812 38.28 -17.90 21.31
C SER A 812 37.98 -18.81 22.49
N VAL A 813 37.89 -20.13 22.26
CA VAL A 813 37.56 -21.11 23.30
C VAL A 813 38.63 -22.20 23.40
N ASP A 814 38.99 -22.84 22.28
CA ASP A 814 40.02 -23.88 22.23
C ASP A 814 40.94 -23.75 21.00
N GLU A 815 42.03 -24.54 20.97
CA GLU A 815 43.06 -24.46 19.93
C GLU A 815 42.56 -24.78 18.51
N ASN A 816 41.44 -25.50 18.36
CA ASN A 816 40.91 -25.88 17.05
C ASN A 816 40.06 -24.77 16.42
N GLU A 817 39.40 -23.93 17.22
CA GLU A 817 38.52 -22.86 16.73
C GLU A 817 39.24 -21.76 15.94
N CYS A 818 40.56 -21.60 16.11
CA CYS A 818 41.34 -20.64 15.32
C CYS A 818 41.23 -20.89 13.81
N ASN A 819 41.11 -22.15 13.38
CA ASN A 819 41.02 -22.49 11.96
C ASN A 819 39.64 -22.18 11.38
N GLU A 820 38.60 -22.16 12.21
CA GLU A 820 37.22 -21.90 11.78
C GLU A 820 36.87 -20.41 11.86
N THR A 821 37.41 -19.71 12.86
CA THR A 821 36.97 -18.35 13.23
C THR A 821 38.08 -17.29 13.16
N GLY A 822 39.32 -17.71 12.89
CA GLY A 822 40.49 -16.86 12.97
C GLY A 822 41.00 -16.66 14.40
N ARG A 823 42.10 -15.90 14.53
CA ARG A 823 42.75 -15.63 15.81
C ARG A 823 42.32 -14.29 16.40
N LEU A 824 42.40 -14.23 17.72
CA LEU A 824 42.28 -12.99 18.47
C LEU A 824 43.68 -12.47 18.80
N TYR A 825 43.90 -11.17 18.61
CA TYR A 825 45.20 -10.52 18.84
C TYR A 825 45.08 -9.41 19.86
N LEU A 826 45.98 -9.39 20.85
CA LEU A 826 46.19 -8.21 21.71
C LEU A 826 46.69 -7.05 20.86
N TRP A 827 46.47 -5.83 21.33
CA TRP A 827 46.82 -4.63 20.55
C TRP A 827 48.31 -4.53 20.23
N ASN A 828 49.21 -4.97 21.13
CA ASN A 828 50.66 -5.02 20.83
C ASN A 828 51.01 -6.02 19.72
N ALA A 829 50.35 -7.19 19.69
CA ALA A 829 50.55 -8.18 18.64
C ALA A 829 50.01 -7.66 17.31
N LEU A 830 48.84 -7.06 17.33
CA LEU A 830 48.22 -6.40 16.19
C LEU A 830 49.13 -5.32 15.60
N ALA A 831 49.60 -4.36 16.40
CA ALA A 831 50.51 -3.31 15.95
C ALA A 831 51.96 -3.80 15.71
N ASN A 832 52.24 -5.09 15.97
CA ASN A 832 53.55 -5.73 15.90
C ASN A 832 54.66 -4.96 16.65
N ILE A 833 54.40 -4.64 17.91
CA ILE A 833 55.33 -3.94 18.81
C ILE A 833 55.58 -4.71 20.11
N PRO A 834 56.74 -4.51 20.76
CA PRO A 834 57.01 -5.09 22.07
C PRO A 834 55.99 -4.66 23.12
N ARG A 835 55.56 -5.60 23.98
CA ARG A 835 54.54 -5.35 25.01
C ARG A 835 54.95 -4.29 26.04
N ASP A 836 56.25 -4.11 26.28
CA ASP A 836 56.77 -3.07 27.17
C ASP A 836 56.60 -1.65 26.60
N TYR A 837 56.44 -1.51 25.27
CA TYR A 837 56.24 -0.20 24.63
C TYR A 837 54.87 0.35 24.96
N LEU A 838 53.89 -0.53 25.24
CA LEU A 838 52.55 -0.11 25.68
C LEU A 838 52.57 0.72 26.97
N LYS A 839 53.68 0.73 27.73
CA LYS A 839 53.84 1.54 28.95
C LYS A 839 54.57 2.86 28.72
N ASN A 840 55.02 3.14 27.49
CA ASN A 840 55.85 4.29 27.17
C ASN A 840 55.39 4.94 25.85
N ARG A 841 54.77 6.12 25.98
CA ARG A 841 54.21 6.89 24.87
C ARG A 841 55.25 7.29 23.83
N ASP A 842 56.45 7.70 24.25
CA ASP A 842 57.49 8.17 23.34
C ASP A 842 57.99 7.03 22.44
N LYS A 843 58.21 5.84 23.03
CA LYS A 843 58.57 4.64 22.27
C LYS A 843 57.51 4.26 21.23
N LEU A 844 56.22 4.40 21.56
CA LEU A 844 55.14 4.13 20.60
C LEU A 844 55.16 5.12 19.44
N LYS A 845 55.34 6.41 19.72
CA LYS A 845 55.39 7.48 18.72
C LYS A 845 56.57 7.34 17.76
N GLU A 846 57.70 6.82 18.24
CA GLU A 846 58.86 6.50 17.40
C GLU A 846 58.68 5.21 16.56
N SER A 847 57.85 4.28 17.05
CA SER A 847 57.68 2.96 16.44
C SER A 847 56.54 2.90 15.41
N LEU A 848 55.51 3.73 15.57
CA LEU A 848 54.29 3.68 14.77
C LEU A 848 54.12 4.92 13.89
N CYS A 849 53.64 4.69 12.67
CA CYS A 849 53.23 5.72 11.72
C CYS A 849 51.99 5.22 10.96
N ALA A 850 51.14 6.13 10.47
CA ALA A 850 49.90 5.77 9.77
C ALA A 850 50.13 5.66 8.24
N PRO A 851 49.44 4.72 7.54
CA PRO A 851 48.64 3.61 8.10
C PRO A 851 49.52 2.56 8.79
N ILE A 852 49.00 1.91 9.85
CA ILE A 852 49.75 0.90 10.61
C ILE A 852 49.58 -0.46 9.92
N GLN A 853 50.58 -0.93 9.18
CA GLN A 853 50.59 -2.30 8.63
C GLN A 853 50.43 -3.34 9.76
N GLY A 854 51.27 -3.25 10.79
CA GLY A 854 51.24 -4.14 11.95
C GLY A 854 51.34 -5.62 11.56
N ILE A 855 50.39 -6.42 12.01
CA ILE A 855 50.32 -7.86 11.76
C ILE A 855 49.70 -8.21 10.40
N CYS A 856 49.15 -7.24 9.68
CA CYS A 856 48.58 -7.47 8.36
C CYS A 856 49.68 -7.83 7.33
N PRO A 857 49.31 -8.57 6.26
CA PRO A 857 50.24 -8.89 5.18
C PRO A 857 50.82 -7.63 4.54
N GLU A 858 51.92 -7.80 3.81
CA GLU A 858 52.52 -6.68 3.07
C GLU A 858 51.52 -6.06 2.09
N GLY A 859 51.44 -4.72 2.09
CA GLY A 859 50.48 -3.95 1.28
C GLY A 859 49.06 -3.87 1.85
N TRP A 860 48.83 -4.41 3.05
CA TRP A 860 47.58 -4.31 3.81
C TRP A 860 47.86 -3.70 5.19
N HIS A 861 46.87 -3.08 5.81
CA HIS A 861 47.02 -2.49 7.13
C HIS A 861 45.83 -2.73 8.04
N ILE A 862 46.01 -2.41 9.32
CA ILE A 862 44.96 -2.49 10.32
C ILE A 862 44.01 -1.31 10.11
N PRO A 863 42.68 -1.54 10.05
CA PRO A 863 41.72 -0.49 9.81
C PRO A 863 41.68 0.52 10.96
N SER A 864 41.73 1.80 10.60
CA SER A 864 41.42 2.91 11.49
C SER A 864 39.91 3.04 11.71
N LEU A 865 39.51 3.79 12.74
CA LEU A 865 38.10 4.14 12.96
C LEU A 865 37.52 4.97 11.80
N ASP A 866 38.36 5.72 11.08
CA ASP A 866 37.96 6.46 9.88
C ASP A 866 37.56 5.51 8.76
N GLU A 867 38.36 4.47 8.52
CA GLU A 867 38.09 3.46 7.51
C GLU A 867 36.86 2.61 7.84
N TRP A 868 36.69 2.22 9.10
CA TRP A 868 35.44 1.61 9.55
C TRP A 868 34.23 2.53 9.33
N SER A 869 34.39 3.84 9.53
CA SER A 869 33.32 4.80 9.29
C SER A 869 32.99 4.92 7.81
N MET A 870 33.99 4.96 6.93
CA MET A 870 33.81 4.96 5.47
C MET A 870 33.07 3.71 5.00
N LEU A 871 33.47 2.53 5.51
CA LEU A 871 32.75 1.27 5.28
C LEU A 871 31.28 1.38 5.68
N PHE A 872 30.99 1.84 6.89
CA PHE A 872 29.61 1.97 7.39
C PHE A 872 28.78 2.95 6.55
N VAL A 873 29.32 4.11 6.21
CA VAL A 873 28.62 5.10 5.37
C VAL A 873 28.32 4.52 4.00
N HIS A 874 29.31 3.88 3.36
CA HIS A 874 29.10 3.23 2.08
C HIS A 874 28.00 2.17 2.16
N VAL A 875 28.08 1.29 3.16
CA VAL A 875 27.10 0.23 3.39
C VAL A 875 25.70 0.81 3.59
N MET A 876 25.54 1.83 4.42
CA MET A 876 24.25 2.45 4.67
C MET A 876 23.60 3.02 3.41
N ASN A 877 24.39 3.75 2.61
CA ASN A 877 23.90 4.35 1.36
C ASN A 877 23.60 3.29 0.28
N HIS A 878 24.16 2.09 0.39
CA HIS A 878 23.98 0.98 -0.56
C HIS A 878 23.19 -0.20 0.04
N ASN A 879 22.57 0.02 1.21
CA ASN A 879 21.73 -0.94 1.93
C ASN A 879 20.40 -0.26 2.36
N ASP A 880 19.89 0.68 1.54
CA ASP A 880 18.76 1.60 1.77
C ASP A 880 18.45 1.87 3.23
N TYR A 881 19.47 2.29 3.98
CA TYR A 881 19.34 2.70 5.37
C TYR A 881 18.81 1.62 6.33
N ALA A 882 18.81 0.33 5.95
CA ALA A 882 18.40 -0.80 6.80
C ALA A 882 19.37 -1.11 7.96
N GLY A 883 20.35 -0.23 8.21
CA GLY A 883 21.42 -0.41 9.19
C GLY A 883 22.65 -1.13 8.62
N TYR A 884 23.82 -0.85 9.22
CA TYR A 884 25.11 -1.39 8.75
C TYR A 884 25.25 -2.91 8.98
N GLY A 885 24.64 -3.41 10.05
CA GLY A 885 24.78 -4.78 10.54
C GLY A 885 24.05 -5.79 9.67
N VAL A 886 22.90 -5.45 9.08
CA VAL A 886 22.15 -6.36 8.20
C VAL A 886 22.99 -6.80 7.00
N GLY A 887 23.70 -5.84 6.39
CA GLY A 887 24.52 -6.08 5.21
C GLY A 887 25.95 -6.59 5.48
N LEU A 888 26.45 -6.50 6.72
CA LEU A 888 27.84 -6.85 7.06
C LEU A 888 27.98 -8.07 7.97
N LYS A 889 26.96 -8.44 8.75
CA LYS A 889 27.02 -9.59 9.67
C LYS A 889 26.99 -10.88 8.88
N ALA A 890 27.78 -11.86 9.31
CA ALA A 890 27.69 -13.22 8.80
C ALA A 890 26.27 -13.79 8.97
N SER A 891 25.84 -14.61 8.01
CA SER A 891 24.53 -15.28 8.00
C SER A 891 24.38 -16.36 9.09
N LYS A 892 25.49 -16.88 9.61
CA LYS A 892 25.56 -17.95 10.63
C LYS A 892 26.48 -17.54 11.78
N GLY A 893 26.43 -18.30 12.88
CA GLY A 893 27.31 -18.13 14.05
C GLY A 893 26.74 -17.28 15.20
N TRP A 894 25.71 -16.46 14.95
CA TRP A 894 25.07 -15.62 15.98
C TRP A 894 24.08 -16.40 16.86
N ALA A 895 23.94 -16.00 18.13
CA ALA A 895 23.08 -16.64 19.15
C ALA A 895 21.60 -16.76 18.79
N VAL A 896 21.11 -15.78 18.02
CA VAL A 896 19.82 -15.78 17.34
C VAL A 896 20.16 -15.36 15.92
N SER A 897 19.68 -16.09 14.92
CA SER A 897 19.85 -15.73 13.52
C SER A 897 19.03 -14.45 13.27
N PRO A 898 19.66 -13.26 13.26
CA PRO A 898 18.94 -12.04 12.91
C PRO A 898 18.65 -12.12 11.40
N LYS A 899 17.74 -11.29 10.88
CA LYS A 899 17.55 -11.16 9.43
C LYS A 899 18.79 -10.51 8.80
N ASN A 900 19.89 -11.25 8.70
CA ASN A 900 21.16 -10.83 8.13
C ASN A 900 21.22 -11.33 6.69
N SER A 901 21.47 -10.41 5.75
CA SER A 901 21.67 -10.77 4.34
C SER A 901 23.14 -10.95 4.00
N ASP A 902 24.06 -10.45 4.84
CA ASP A 902 25.50 -10.37 4.55
C ASP A 902 25.77 -9.84 3.14
N LEU A 903 24.98 -8.84 2.73
CA LEU A 903 24.91 -8.33 1.36
C LEU A 903 26.27 -7.95 0.76
N PHE A 904 27.17 -7.39 1.57
CA PHE A 904 28.49 -6.96 1.11
C PHE A 904 29.55 -8.06 1.26
N ALA A 905 29.11 -9.28 1.58
CA ALA A 905 29.93 -10.47 1.76
C ALA A 905 31.08 -10.27 2.78
N PHE A 906 30.95 -9.28 3.68
CA PHE A 906 31.95 -8.93 4.67
C PHE A 906 32.05 -10.01 5.75
N SER A 907 30.94 -10.70 6.04
CA SER A 907 30.87 -11.86 6.93
C SER A 907 31.44 -11.58 8.32
N ALA A 908 30.97 -10.51 8.97
CA ALA A 908 31.28 -10.23 10.36
C ALA A 908 30.68 -11.31 11.26
N SER A 909 31.48 -12.33 11.56
CA SER A 909 31.12 -13.47 12.41
C SER A 909 31.45 -13.18 13.89
N PRO A 910 30.65 -13.66 14.85
CA PRO A 910 30.93 -13.52 16.28
C PRO A 910 32.09 -14.42 16.69
N VAL A 911 33.20 -13.81 17.11
CA VAL A 911 34.38 -14.52 17.65
C VAL A 911 34.75 -13.86 18.97
N THR A 912 34.25 -14.39 20.09
CA THR A 912 34.48 -13.76 21.40
C THR A 912 34.54 -14.74 22.57
N TRP A 913 35.31 -14.37 23.60
CA TRP A 913 35.45 -15.06 24.88
C TRP A 913 34.22 -14.97 25.81
N THR A 914 33.12 -14.30 25.43
CA THR A 914 31.95 -14.13 26.32
C THR A 914 30.65 -14.77 25.83
N SER A 915 30.39 -14.80 24.51
CA SER A 915 29.22 -15.46 23.89
C SER A 915 29.19 -15.26 22.36
N ASN A 916 28.35 -16.02 21.67
CA ASN A 916 27.93 -15.82 20.27
C ASN A 916 26.98 -14.60 20.06
N LYS A 917 26.91 -13.66 21.01
CA LYS A 917 26.03 -12.47 20.94
C LYS A 917 26.73 -11.22 20.39
N TYR A 918 28.05 -11.22 20.39
CA TYR A 918 28.87 -10.07 20.01
C TYR A 918 29.94 -10.50 19.02
N SER A 919 30.43 -9.58 18.20
CA SER A 919 31.71 -9.70 17.51
C SER A 919 32.53 -8.45 17.76
N TYR A 920 33.84 -8.60 18.01
CA TYR A 920 34.73 -7.46 18.24
C TYR A 920 35.89 -7.48 17.23
N PHE A 921 35.98 -6.43 16.43
CA PHE A 921 37.03 -6.23 15.44
C PHE A 921 37.97 -5.12 15.87
N ALA A 922 39.27 -5.34 15.69
CA ALA A 922 40.29 -4.40 16.09
C ALA A 922 40.24 -3.10 15.28
N SER A 923 40.72 -2.02 15.89
CA SER A 923 41.12 -0.81 15.19
C SER A 923 42.57 -0.43 15.50
N ALA A 924 43.22 0.24 14.55
CA ALA A 924 44.54 0.83 14.73
C ALA A 924 44.57 1.96 15.79
N ASN A 925 43.41 2.49 16.19
CA ASN A 925 43.30 3.56 17.16
C ASN A 925 43.49 3.06 18.60
N ALA A 926 44.22 3.85 19.41
CA ALA A 926 44.39 3.65 20.85
C ALA A 926 44.50 5.02 21.57
N ASP A 927 44.03 5.09 22.82
CA ASP A 927 44.06 6.29 23.67
C ASP A 927 45.15 6.17 24.75
N PHE A 928 46.01 7.19 24.82
CA PHE A 928 47.15 7.31 25.72
C PHE A 928 47.08 8.53 26.67
N SER A 929 45.91 9.17 26.78
CA SER A 929 45.76 10.52 27.36
C SER A 929 45.54 10.60 28.88
N VAL A 930 45.54 9.48 29.62
CA VAL A 930 45.34 9.51 31.08
C VAL A 930 46.30 8.56 31.78
N ASP A 931 46.98 9.07 32.81
CA ASP A 931 47.96 8.37 33.64
C ASP A 931 47.52 6.91 33.93
N SER A 932 48.30 5.97 33.40
CA SER A 932 48.33 4.52 33.67
C SER A 932 47.28 3.58 33.04
N VAL A 933 46.26 4.05 32.32
CA VAL A 933 45.29 3.15 31.64
C VAL A 933 45.21 3.45 30.15
N PHE A 934 45.89 2.61 29.38
CA PHE A 934 45.83 2.64 27.92
C PHE A 934 44.63 1.87 27.41
N ASN A 935 43.84 2.49 26.54
CA ASN A 935 42.66 1.89 25.94
C ASN A 935 42.87 1.62 24.45
N SER A 936 42.39 0.47 23.98
CA SER A 936 42.27 0.14 22.56
C SER A 936 40.85 0.42 22.09
N TYR A 937 40.71 0.84 20.83
CA TYR A 937 39.42 0.93 20.17
C TYR A 937 39.16 -0.30 19.31
N ALA A 938 37.89 -0.65 19.22
CA ALA A 938 37.39 -1.76 18.42
C ALA A 938 36.00 -1.41 17.86
N VAL A 939 35.59 -2.13 16.83
CA VAL A 939 34.21 -2.16 16.35
C VAL A 939 33.49 -3.34 16.98
N ARG A 940 32.31 -3.10 17.54
CA ARG A 940 31.46 -4.14 18.11
C ARG A 940 30.19 -4.32 17.28
N PHE A 941 29.99 -5.53 16.78
CA PHE A 941 28.71 -5.98 16.23
C PHE A 941 27.91 -6.70 17.33
N ARG A 942 26.59 -6.52 17.33
CA ARG A 942 25.67 -7.20 18.24
C ARG A 942 24.62 -7.97 17.46
N TYR A 943 24.17 -9.11 17.98
CA TYR A 943 23.12 -9.90 17.32
C TYR A 943 21.78 -9.16 17.23
N ASP A 944 21.47 -8.32 18.22
CA ASP A 944 20.18 -7.63 18.40
C ASP A 944 20.17 -6.18 17.91
N ASN A 945 21.25 -5.72 17.29
CA ASN A 945 21.37 -4.33 16.82
C ASN A 945 22.08 -4.27 15.47
N ASP A 946 21.47 -3.62 14.51
CA ASP A 946 21.99 -3.43 13.15
C ASP A 946 22.89 -2.21 13.01
N TYR A 947 23.20 -1.54 14.11
CA TYR A 947 24.16 -0.44 14.16
C TYR A 947 25.37 -0.84 15.01
N PRO A 948 26.49 -1.31 14.39
CA PRO A 948 27.72 -1.59 15.11
C PRO A 948 28.23 -0.33 15.80
N ASP A 949 28.74 -0.51 17.01
CA ASP A 949 29.18 0.59 17.86
C ASP A 949 30.69 0.53 18.12
N PHE A 950 31.30 1.70 18.33
CA PHE A 950 32.71 1.75 18.71
C PHE A 950 32.87 1.38 20.18
N TYR A 951 33.65 0.33 20.40
CA TYR A 951 33.92 -0.24 21.71
C TYR A 951 35.30 0.19 22.21
N VAL A 952 35.35 0.67 23.45
CA VAL A 952 36.60 0.98 24.15
C VAL A 952 36.93 -0.17 25.10
N GLY A 953 38.09 -0.80 24.90
CA GLY A 953 38.61 -1.84 25.77
C GLY A 953 40.00 -1.51 26.30
N THR A 954 40.55 -2.40 27.11
CA THR A 954 41.92 -2.29 27.61
C THR A 954 42.89 -2.89 26.60
N LEU A 955 44.17 -2.47 26.61
CA LEU A 955 45.18 -3.07 25.74
C LEU A 955 45.43 -4.58 25.98
N ASN A 956 44.98 -5.13 27.11
CA ASN A 956 45.04 -6.56 27.43
C ASN A 956 43.85 -7.36 26.86
N ARG A 957 43.00 -6.73 26.05
CA ARG A 957 41.89 -7.38 25.37
C ARG A 957 42.31 -7.74 23.95
N SER A 958 41.99 -8.95 23.53
CA SER A 958 42.26 -9.41 22.17
C SER A 958 41.06 -9.13 21.26
N TYR A 959 41.29 -9.06 19.95
CA TYR A 959 40.25 -8.74 18.97
C TYR A 959 40.45 -9.53 17.70
N SER A 960 39.37 -9.78 16.95
CA SER A 960 39.48 -10.26 15.58
C SER A 960 40.06 -9.17 14.69
N VAL A 961 40.82 -9.54 13.66
CA VAL A 961 41.47 -8.56 12.78
C VAL A 961 41.01 -8.78 11.35
N ARG A 962 40.62 -7.68 10.72
CA ARG A 962 40.21 -7.59 9.31
C ARG A 962 41.12 -6.57 8.66
N CYS A 963 42.13 -7.02 7.93
CA CYS A 963 43.04 -6.09 7.26
C CYS A 963 42.30 -5.40 6.12
N VAL A 964 42.66 -4.14 5.87
CA VAL A 964 42.10 -3.32 4.80
C VAL A 964 43.24 -2.80 3.90
N LYS A 965 42.90 -2.49 2.66
CA LYS A 965 43.78 -1.89 1.67
C LYS A 965 43.02 -0.80 0.92
N ASP A 966 43.67 0.36 0.77
CA ASP A 966 43.17 1.52 0.03
C ASP A 966 43.50 1.44 -1.48
#